data_AF-A0A5N6L1Q9-F1
#
_entry.id   AF-A0A5N6L1Q9-F1
#
_cell.length_a   1.000
_cell.length_b   1.000
_cell.length_c   1.000
_cell.angle_alpha   90.00
_cell.angle_beta   90.00
_cell.angle_gamma   90.00
#
_symmetry.space_group_name_H-M   'P 1'
#
loop_
_entity.id
_entity.type
_entity.pdbx_description
1 polymer ?
#
loop_
_entity_poly.entity_id
_entity_poly.type
_entity_poly.pdbx_seq_one_letter_code
_entity_poly.pdbx_strand_id
1 'polypeptide(L)'
;MPPSSLQSRANTCGRCLRALARGPATYARATPRRWTSSKARSLQHNAASIKQSSAISDARRAASSLGTQQSKADEDGYYVTSLGNATPDKERVLLQPDNLFHSFSDSPSPDIRRRAAFMKQHAYCPHPSHQRTRQVDQPGDPEDRKPQIGAKAAAPAHVKHECPDCGIPVYCCEEHWMDDFESHLEVCHTLREINEDDHDLRSGRFFPEFSYPGSQRAEEFVLNMSNWDTFMYTRDFAAVDEPRNMRQVTRLLTYPTTVASVLHELSPYNIRNKRLTNEGLRSFAALRYSLHPPAQGGDTSVAGLRPSPPPVRIFILGARAESSLPRDVWIQLTHCFPRSRFHLVFIGPESMANRDDEFPLPARTPQNPFGGIVEDRLGGSMKITTFVEYYHTMHQTGHFAPYDPYFDVFMLFHPGLGHPASSHEWEETLPLLLETKCPVICTGYTEWDMERDRRQYYLRLTEQLLSELVKMVFTPPSWVPQLPFDPPDTVSIADFMLDDKHGRHPLHHSRPFFTCGLSGKEYTAQQYKERVDLLARGICAELGWAPNKGSEWDKVVGVFAPNTIDSIGLAWAIHSIGGIDTPANAAYVEWELEHQMKDSGAKCIFTAISNLEMTLNVAKKLGIPKEKIFLLELPKEITGGAATPKGFKTIDNLIEQGRGEKPLEKLKWEKGEGKRRTAFLCYSSGTSGLPKGVMISHRNVIANTIQIATFDSVYRNTLNDPKSKYKYQENALGLLPMSHIYGLVVICHATVYQGDGVIVLPKFEMASCLSAIQDYKINVLFLVPPIIINMVNNKPTLKKYDLSHVKSIFTGAAPLGRETADSLQAIFPDWKIRQGYGLTETCTVVCSSIPDDIWFGSCGSLLPGVEAKIMSVEGQEITGYDQPGELLARSPSVTLGYLNNEKANKETYVDGYMRTGDEAVIRKSPNGHEHIFIVDRIKELIKVKGLQVAPAELEACILSHPAVADVAVIQIPDEAAGERPKAYVVLSPDAQGIEDNPKLLMRDIMKHVEKDKARHKWIKEVEFIDAIPKSPSGKILRRFLRDQDRKDRAKKGPKL
;
A
#
# COMPACT_ATOMS: atom_id res chain seq x y z
N MET A 1 35.48 -47.00 16.48
CA MET A 1 36.85 -46.48 16.29
C MET A 1 37.00 -46.02 14.84
N PRO A 2 37.74 -44.93 14.56
CA PRO A 2 37.62 -44.02 13.40
C PRO A 2 38.96 -43.97 12.59
N PRO A 3 39.47 -42.88 11.93
CA PRO A 3 38.95 -41.61 11.35
C PRO A 3 39.59 -41.15 9.98
N SER A 4 39.27 -39.89 9.55
CA SER A 4 40.06 -38.86 8.79
C SER A 4 39.76 -38.66 7.28
N SER A 5 39.74 -37.46 6.67
CA SER A 5 39.82 -36.04 7.08
C SER A 5 39.51 -35.12 5.86
N LEU A 6 38.81 -34.00 6.09
CA LEU A 6 38.68 -32.83 5.22
C LEU A 6 39.94 -31.93 5.30
N GLN A 7 40.41 -31.37 4.17
CA GLN A 7 41.16 -30.10 4.14
C GLN A 7 40.91 -29.31 2.84
N SER A 8 40.30 -28.13 2.98
CA SER A 8 40.36 -27.00 2.05
C SER A 8 41.05 -25.82 2.74
N ARG A 9 42.15 -25.30 2.19
CA ARG A 9 42.79 -24.02 2.57
C ARG A 9 42.10 -22.91 1.79
N ALA A 10 41.49 -21.87 2.37
CA ALA A 10 42.00 -20.76 3.20
C ALA A 10 42.92 -19.80 2.44
N ASN A 11 42.44 -18.57 2.18
CA ASN A 11 43.24 -17.34 2.10
C ASN A 11 42.34 -16.11 2.39
N THR A 12 42.46 -15.60 3.61
CA THR A 12 41.78 -14.39 4.10
C THR A 12 42.79 -13.26 4.20
N CYS A 13 42.44 -12.06 3.72
CA CYS A 13 43.30 -10.88 3.61
C CYS A 13 43.67 -10.27 4.98
N GLY A 14 44.97 -10.06 5.20
CA GLY A 14 45.59 -9.59 6.45
C GLY A 14 45.40 -8.12 6.84
N ARG A 15 44.48 -7.37 6.22
CA ARG A 15 44.19 -5.97 6.62
C ARG A 15 43.09 -5.85 7.69
N CYS A 16 42.25 -6.86 7.87
CA CYS A 16 41.16 -6.83 8.86
C CYS A 16 41.59 -7.20 10.30
N LEU A 17 42.77 -7.81 10.48
CA LEU A 17 43.27 -8.25 11.79
C LEU A 17 43.94 -7.14 12.64
N ARG A 18 44.17 -5.94 12.10
CA ARG A 18 44.84 -4.84 12.83
C ARG A 18 43.88 -3.84 13.49
N ALA A 19 42.57 -3.92 13.27
CA ALA A 19 41.59 -3.02 13.89
C ALA A 19 41.02 -3.53 15.23
N LEU A 20 41.30 -4.77 15.63
CA LEU A 20 40.75 -5.40 16.85
C LEU A 20 41.70 -5.37 18.07
N ALA A 21 42.80 -4.62 18.02
CA ALA A 21 43.85 -4.64 19.04
C ALA A 21 43.95 -3.39 19.93
N ARG A 22 42.89 -2.58 20.09
CA ARG A 22 42.86 -1.48 21.07
C ARG A 22 41.57 -1.48 21.87
N GLY A 23 41.67 -1.87 23.15
CA GLY A 23 40.56 -1.91 24.12
C GLY A 23 40.09 -0.53 24.58
N PRO A 24 38.97 -0.46 25.33
CA PRO A 24 38.29 0.79 25.65
C PRO A 24 38.89 1.45 26.90
N ALA A 25 39.19 2.74 26.81
CA ALA A 25 39.47 3.60 27.96
C ALA A 25 38.23 4.41 28.33
N THR A 26 37.89 4.36 29.61
CA THR A 26 36.78 5.00 30.33
C THR A 26 36.79 6.52 30.25
N TYR A 27 35.63 7.15 30.06
CA TYR A 27 35.43 8.58 30.34
C TYR A 27 34.29 8.80 31.34
N ALA A 28 34.63 9.51 32.42
CA ALA A 28 33.78 9.85 33.54
C ALA A 28 32.91 11.09 33.27
N ARG A 29 31.76 11.14 33.96
CA ARG A 29 30.84 12.29 34.04
C ARG A 29 31.47 13.48 34.77
N ALA A 30 31.23 14.69 34.26
CA ALA A 30 31.13 15.90 35.07
C ALA A 30 30.11 16.91 34.49
N THR A 31 29.34 17.50 35.39
CA THR A 31 28.17 18.38 35.23
C THR A 31 28.50 19.86 34.96
N PRO A 32 27.50 20.70 34.60
CA PRO A 32 27.71 21.99 33.91
C PRO A 32 27.71 23.21 34.84
N ARG A 33 28.32 24.32 34.40
CA ARG A 33 28.04 25.67 34.93
C ARG A 33 28.21 26.78 33.90
N ARG A 34 27.48 27.86 34.19
CA ARG A 34 26.95 28.95 33.36
C ARG A 34 27.94 30.10 33.00
N TRP A 35 27.59 30.76 31.89
CA TRP A 35 27.37 32.21 31.67
C TRP A 35 28.48 33.16 31.15
N THR A 36 27.99 34.01 30.22
CA THR A 36 28.21 35.46 29.97
C THR A 36 29.33 35.99 29.06
N SER A 37 28.86 36.49 27.90
CA SER A 37 29.05 37.83 27.29
C SER A 37 30.41 38.53 27.18
N SER A 38 30.62 39.04 25.96
CA SER A 38 30.94 40.44 25.59
C SER A 38 32.32 40.76 25.00
N LYS A 39 32.23 41.39 23.82
CA LYS A 39 32.97 42.55 23.26
C LYS A 39 34.45 42.44 22.84
N ALA A 40 34.60 42.74 21.55
CA ALA A 40 35.71 43.28 20.77
C ALA A 40 36.71 44.22 21.46
N ARG A 41 38.00 44.16 21.05
CA ARG A 41 38.68 45.21 20.25
C ARG A 41 40.13 44.83 19.85
N SER A 42 40.53 45.47 18.76
CA SER A 42 41.78 45.58 17.98
C SER A 42 43.07 45.97 18.73
N LEU A 43 44.24 45.80 18.06
CA LEU A 43 45.35 46.76 17.83
C LEU A 43 46.42 46.11 16.89
N GLN A 44 46.66 46.62 15.66
CA GLN A 44 47.74 47.55 15.20
C GLN A 44 49.17 46.95 15.19
N HIS A 45 49.83 46.72 14.04
CA HIS A 45 50.59 47.58 13.09
C HIS A 45 52.11 47.41 13.22
N ASN A 46 52.82 47.19 12.10
CA ASN A 46 53.97 48.02 11.70
C ASN A 46 54.44 47.74 10.26
N ALA A 47 54.92 48.81 9.62
CA ALA A 47 55.34 48.92 8.22
C ALA A 47 56.86 49.15 8.09
N ALA A 48 57.42 48.89 6.90
CA ALA A 48 58.68 49.49 6.44
C ALA A 48 58.72 49.60 4.90
N SER A 49 59.34 50.68 4.42
CA SER A 49 59.37 51.23 3.05
C SER A 49 60.78 51.08 2.43
N ILE A 50 60.92 51.19 1.09
CA ILE A 50 61.91 52.04 0.36
C ILE A 50 61.63 52.01 -1.18
N LYS A 51 62.13 53.03 -1.89
CA LYS A 51 61.66 53.75 -3.11
C LYS A 51 62.39 53.45 -4.45
N GLN A 52 61.74 53.88 -5.56
CA GLN A 52 62.25 54.55 -6.81
C GLN A 52 63.03 53.70 -7.85
N SER A 53 62.99 53.89 -9.19
CA SER A 53 62.68 55.02 -10.11
C SER A 53 62.48 54.60 -11.60
N SER A 54 61.74 55.44 -12.37
CA SER A 54 61.72 55.84 -13.83
C SER A 54 62.79 55.30 -14.84
N ALA A 55 62.69 55.26 -16.18
CA ALA A 55 61.89 55.94 -17.24
C ALA A 55 62.23 55.42 -18.68
N ILE A 56 61.33 55.63 -19.67
CA ILE A 56 61.52 56.11 -21.09
C ILE A 56 61.88 55.16 -22.29
N SER A 57 61.02 55.30 -23.33
CA SER A 57 61.13 55.30 -24.82
C SER A 57 61.25 54.05 -25.72
N ASP A 58 60.30 54.05 -26.67
CA ASP A 58 60.17 53.48 -28.02
C ASP A 58 61.43 53.19 -28.87
N ALA A 59 61.36 52.10 -29.65
CA ALA A 59 61.72 52.10 -31.09
C ALA A 59 61.21 50.85 -31.84
N ARG A 60 60.50 51.09 -32.94
CA ARG A 60 60.07 50.12 -33.97
C ARG A 60 61.26 49.58 -34.78
N ARG A 61 61.19 48.31 -35.24
CA ARG A 61 61.42 47.90 -36.64
C ARG A 61 61.12 46.41 -36.87
N ALA A 62 60.53 46.14 -38.02
CA ALA A 62 60.12 44.83 -38.52
C ALA A 62 61.13 44.27 -39.55
N ALA A 63 60.82 43.04 -40.04
CA ALA A 63 61.43 42.24 -41.12
C ALA A 63 62.60 41.34 -40.71
N SER A 64 62.81 40.15 -41.27
CA SER A 64 62.02 39.16 -42.02
C SER A 64 62.96 37.93 -42.25
N SER A 65 62.39 36.84 -42.79
CA SER A 65 63.04 35.78 -43.58
C SER A 65 63.55 34.48 -42.90
N LEU A 66 62.76 33.42 -43.15
CA LEU A 66 63.07 32.18 -43.88
C LEU A 66 64.14 31.20 -43.34
N GLY A 67 63.66 30.01 -42.94
CA GLY A 67 63.96 28.77 -43.69
C GLY A 67 64.62 27.60 -42.94
N THR A 68 63.80 26.57 -42.62
CA THR A 68 64.07 25.10 -42.69
C THR A 68 65.22 24.50 -41.84
N GLN A 69 65.14 23.34 -41.16
CA GLN A 69 64.21 22.20 -41.09
C GLN A 69 64.65 21.27 -39.92
N GLN A 70 63.70 20.48 -39.36
CA GLN A 70 63.81 19.16 -38.69
C GLN A 70 63.26 19.02 -37.24
N SER A 71 61.97 18.64 -37.21
CA SER A 71 61.29 17.60 -36.41
C SER A 71 61.68 17.32 -34.95
N LYS A 72 60.72 17.49 -34.03
CA LYS A 72 60.19 16.40 -33.16
C LYS A 72 58.95 16.84 -32.36
N ALA A 73 57.94 15.96 -32.38
CA ALA A 73 56.84 15.76 -31.42
C ALA A 73 55.83 16.90 -31.23
N ASP A 74 54.65 16.73 -31.83
CA ASP A 74 53.45 17.54 -31.61
C ASP A 74 52.85 17.25 -30.22
N GLU A 75 52.95 18.24 -29.32
CA GLU A 75 51.94 18.52 -28.31
C GLU A 75 50.87 19.40 -28.96
N ASP A 76 49.73 18.81 -29.33
CA ASP A 76 48.57 19.58 -29.80
C ASP A 76 47.91 20.31 -28.61
N GLY A 77 48.35 21.55 -28.39
CA GLY A 77 47.66 22.54 -27.59
C GLY A 77 46.36 22.96 -28.28
N TYR A 78 45.22 22.67 -27.67
CA TYR A 78 43.95 23.23 -28.11
C TYR A 78 43.85 24.70 -27.71
N TYR A 79 43.57 25.52 -28.72
CA TYR A 79 43.31 26.96 -28.71
C TYR A 79 42.63 27.47 -27.43
N VAL A 80 43.42 28.08 -26.55
CA VAL A 80 42.94 29.18 -25.72
C VAL A 80 42.98 30.41 -26.60
N THR A 81 41.84 30.77 -27.21
CA THR A 81 41.62 32.18 -27.55
C THR A 81 41.61 32.93 -26.22
N SER A 82 42.75 33.51 -25.85
CA SER A 82 42.77 34.55 -24.85
C SER A 82 41.85 35.65 -25.36
N LEU A 83 40.72 35.86 -24.70
CA LEU A 83 40.07 37.15 -24.70
C LEU A 83 41.05 38.10 -24.00
N GLY A 84 42.01 38.60 -24.78
CA GLY A 84 42.82 39.74 -24.40
C GLY A 84 41.88 40.91 -24.11
N ASN A 85 42.23 41.69 -23.09
CA ASN A 85 41.62 42.96 -22.70
C ASN A 85 40.83 43.61 -23.83
N ALA A 86 39.54 43.30 -23.92
CA ALA A 86 38.62 44.05 -24.74
C ALA A 86 38.33 45.34 -23.98
N THR A 87 39.14 46.38 -24.21
CA THR A 87 38.68 47.74 -23.97
C THR A 87 37.35 47.90 -24.72
N PRO A 88 36.27 48.34 -24.06
CA PRO A 88 34.98 48.48 -24.70
C PRO A 88 35.13 49.45 -25.87
N ASP A 89 34.85 48.96 -27.06
CA ASP A 89 34.80 49.77 -28.26
C ASP A 89 33.67 50.78 -28.07
N LYS A 90 34.01 52.06 -27.81
CA LYS A 90 33.03 53.10 -27.46
C LYS A 90 31.97 53.32 -28.56
N GLU A 91 32.22 52.82 -29.78
CA GLU A 91 31.29 52.89 -30.91
C GLU A 91 30.17 51.82 -30.87
N ARG A 92 30.24 50.81 -29.98
CA ARG A 92 29.25 49.73 -29.89
C ARG A 92 28.18 49.88 -28.81
N VAL A 93 28.27 50.90 -27.96
CA VAL A 93 27.34 51.09 -26.83
C VAL A 93 26.09 51.84 -27.31
N LEU A 94 24.98 51.11 -27.45
CA LEU A 94 23.67 51.63 -27.85
C LEU A 94 22.99 52.41 -26.71
N LEU A 95 23.20 51.99 -25.46
CA LEU A 95 22.53 52.54 -24.27
C LEU A 95 23.48 52.58 -23.07
N GLN A 96 23.30 53.58 -22.20
CA GLN A 96 24.07 53.72 -20.95
C GLN A 96 23.27 53.14 -19.76
N PRO A 97 23.92 52.69 -18.66
CA PRO A 97 23.25 52.07 -17.51
C PRO A 97 22.18 52.94 -16.82
N ASP A 98 22.29 54.26 -16.94
CA ASP A 98 21.37 55.27 -16.41
C ASP A 98 20.20 55.59 -17.36
N ASN A 99 20.19 55.02 -18.57
CA ASN A 99 19.19 55.29 -19.61
C ASN A 99 18.69 53.99 -20.30
N LEU A 100 18.26 53.03 -19.49
CA LEU A 100 17.84 51.70 -19.98
C LEU A 100 16.32 51.58 -20.20
N PHE A 101 15.52 52.50 -19.68
CA PHE A 101 14.07 52.44 -19.83
C PHE A 101 13.62 53.16 -21.09
N HIS A 102 13.15 52.41 -22.08
CA HIS A 102 12.50 52.94 -23.29
C HIS A 102 11.22 52.16 -23.56
N SER A 103 10.20 52.81 -24.12
CA SER A 103 9.01 52.08 -24.57
C SER A 103 9.40 51.11 -25.70
N PHE A 104 8.80 49.93 -25.73
CA PHE A 104 9.17 48.88 -26.68
C PHE A 104 8.98 49.31 -28.15
N SER A 105 7.95 50.10 -28.45
CA SER A 105 7.75 50.63 -29.81
C SER A 105 8.78 51.68 -30.22
N ASP A 106 9.23 52.50 -29.28
CA ASP A 106 10.16 53.61 -29.53
C ASP A 106 11.60 53.29 -29.12
N SER A 107 11.86 52.02 -28.78
CA SER A 107 13.17 51.54 -28.36
C SER A 107 14.24 51.85 -29.40
N PRO A 108 15.46 52.25 -29.01
CA PRO A 108 16.57 52.39 -29.96
C PRO A 108 16.99 51.07 -30.59
N SER A 109 16.68 49.92 -29.96
CA SER A 109 17.00 48.59 -30.50
C SER A 109 15.97 48.12 -31.55
N PRO A 110 16.40 47.80 -32.78
CA PRO A 110 15.52 47.23 -33.81
C PRO A 110 14.84 45.92 -33.39
N ASP A 111 15.49 45.11 -32.55
CA ASP A 111 14.97 43.82 -32.10
C ASP A 111 13.81 43.98 -31.11
N ILE A 112 13.93 44.96 -30.21
CA ILE A 112 12.87 45.29 -29.25
C ILE A 112 11.66 45.85 -30.00
N ARG A 113 11.87 46.72 -30.99
CA ARG A 113 10.77 47.22 -31.84
C ARG A 113 10.08 46.10 -32.62
N ARG A 114 10.83 45.14 -33.17
CA ARG A 114 10.26 43.94 -33.81
C ARG A 114 9.44 43.11 -32.83
N ARG A 115 9.93 42.92 -31.61
CA ARG A 115 9.20 42.24 -30.53
C ARG A 115 7.91 43.00 -30.16
N ALA A 116 7.95 44.32 -30.07
CA ALA A 116 6.79 45.17 -29.83
C ALA A 116 5.72 44.99 -30.92
N ALA A 117 6.14 44.99 -32.19
CA ALA A 117 5.25 44.75 -33.33
C ALA A 117 4.63 43.35 -33.28
N PHE A 118 5.44 42.33 -32.95
CA PHE A 118 4.96 40.95 -32.77
C PHE A 118 3.94 40.85 -31.63
N MET A 119 4.21 41.49 -30.49
CA MET A 119 3.27 41.54 -29.37
C MET A 119 1.94 42.20 -29.76
N LYS A 120 1.98 43.32 -30.48
CA LYS A 120 0.78 44.01 -30.98
C LYS A 120 -0.02 43.18 -32.00
N GLN A 121 0.61 42.23 -32.68
CA GLN A 121 -0.05 41.34 -33.64
C GLN A 121 -0.62 40.08 -32.99
N HIS A 122 0.00 39.56 -31.93
CA HIS A 122 -0.32 38.23 -31.40
C HIS A 122 -0.87 38.24 -29.97
N ALA A 123 -0.56 39.23 -29.13
CA ALA A 123 -1.05 39.30 -27.76
C ALA A 123 -2.45 39.94 -27.71
N TYR A 124 -3.31 39.39 -26.86
CA TYR A 124 -4.67 39.88 -26.64
C TYR A 124 -4.77 40.70 -25.36
N CYS A 125 -5.66 41.69 -25.36
CA CYS A 125 -5.96 42.53 -24.22
C CYS A 125 -6.52 41.69 -23.05
N PRO A 126 -5.97 41.79 -21.83
CA PRO A 126 -6.40 40.98 -20.68
C PRO A 126 -7.68 41.49 -20.00
N HIS A 127 -8.25 42.60 -20.47
CA HIS A 127 -9.40 43.27 -19.84
C HIS A 127 -10.67 42.40 -19.80
N PRO A 128 -11.44 42.41 -18.68
CA PRO A 128 -12.68 41.62 -18.52
C PRO A 128 -13.80 41.91 -19.53
N SER A 129 -13.74 43.01 -20.26
CA SER A 129 -14.75 43.36 -21.29
C SER A 129 -14.67 42.47 -22.54
N HIS A 130 -13.55 41.76 -22.75
CA HIS A 130 -13.34 40.87 -23.89
C HIS A 130 -13.70 39.42 -23.58
N GLN A 131 -14.07 38.67 -24.61
CA GLN A 131 -14.24 37.22 -24.53
C GLN A 131 -12.89 36.51 -24.28
N ARG A 132 -12.96 35.36 -23.58
CA ARG A 132 -11.80 34.46 -23.39
C ARG A 132 -11.21 34.01 -24.73
N THR A 133 -9.89 34.04 -24.85
CA THR A 133 -9.17 33.58 -26.06
C THR A 133 -8.58 32.18 -25.92
N ARG A 134 -8.44 31.71 -24.68
CA ARG A 134 -8.01 30.35 -24.36
C ARG A 134 -8.80 29.79 -23.19
N GLN A 135 -8.79 28.46 -23.06
CA GLN A 135 -9.37 27.80 -21.91
C GLN A 135 -8.54 28.10 -20.66
N VAL A 136 -9.23 28.38 -19.55
CA VAL A 136 -8.60 28.52 -18.24
C VAL A 136 -8.35 27.14 -17.67
N ASP A 137 -7.08 26.82 -17.46
CA ASP A 137 -6.60 25.52 -17.01
C ASP A 137 -5.87 25.57 -15.66
N GLN A 138 -5.65 26.78 -15.12
CA GLN A 138 -5.06 27.03 -13.81
C GLN A 138 -5.93 27.96 -12.94
N PRO A 139 -6.07 27.69 -11.63
CA PRO A 139 -6.69 28.63 -10.69
C PRO A 139 -5.90 29.95 -10.60
N GLY A 140 -6.59 31.08 -10.76
CA GLY A 140 -5.97 32.42 -10.74
C GLY A 140 -5.41 32.89 -12.08
N ASP A 141 -5.75 32.21 -13.18
CA ASP A 141 -5.43 32.67 -14.53
C ASP A 141 -6.11 34.03 -14.83
N PRO A 142 -5.37 35.05 -15.32
CA PRO A 142 -5.97 36.33 -15.71
C PRO A 142 -7.10 36.23 -16.74
N GLU A 143 -7.12 35.18 -17.57
CA GLU A 143 -8.22 34.90 -18.51
C GLU A 143 -9.53 34.51 -17.80
N ASP A 144 -9.49 34.07 -16.54
CA ASP A 144 -10.71 33.72 -15.80
C ASP A 144 -11.57 34.94 -15.46
N ARG A 145 -10.95 36.12 -15.45
CA ARG A 145 -11.63 37.41 -15.27
C ARG A 145 -12.53 37.76 -16.47
N LYS A 146 -12.30 37.14 -17.62
CA LYS A 146 -13.10 37.36 -18.84
C LYS A 146 -14.34 36.47 -18.87
N PRO A 147 -15.47 36.96 -19.40
CA PRO A 147 -16.69 36.18 -19.58
C PRO A 147 -16.51 35.04 -20.60
N GLN A 148 -17.27 33.96 -20.40
CA GLN A 148 -17.26 32.79 -21.27
C GLN A 148 -17.77 33.11 -22.69
N ILE A 149 -17.32 32.31 -23.66
CA ILE A 149 -17.71 32.39 -25.07
C ILE A 149 -19.24 32.25 -25.17
N GLY A 150 -19.92 33.28 -25.70
CA GLY A 150 -21.39 33.33 -25.83
C GLY A 150 -22.12 34.27 -24.85
N ALA A 151 -21.42 34.86 -23.88
CA ALA A 151 -21.95 35.95 -23.07
C ALA A 151 -21.93 37.30 -23.83
N LYS A 152 -22.69 38.32 -23.38
CA LYS A 152 -22.67 39.69 -23.94
C LYS A 152 -21.33 40.40 -23.66
N ALA A 153 -20.26 40.00 -24.35
CA ALA A 153 -18.92 40.54 -24.19
C ALA A 153 -18.30 40.88 -25.56
N ALA A 154 -17.39 41.87 -25.59
CA ALA A 154 -16.73 42.31 -26.81
C ALA A 154 -15.82 41.21 -27.38
N ALA A 155 -15.64 41.20 -28.71
CA ALA A 155 -14.69 40.29 -29.34
C ALA A 155 -13.25 40.53 -28.80
N PRO A 156 -12.38 39.51 -28.79
CA PRO A 156 -10.99 39.68 -28.41
C PRO A 156 -10.30 40.76 -29.24
N ALA A 157 -9.62 41.70 -28.57
CA ALA A 157 -8.84 42.74 -29.22
C ALA A 157 -7.35 42.57 -28.91
N HIS A 158 -6.50 42.85 -29.90
CA HIS A 158 -5.05 42.83 -29.71
C HIS A 158 -4.55 44.03 -28.92
N VAL A 159 -3.44 43.86 -28.21
CA VAL A 159 -2.80 44.95 -27.46
C VAL A 159 -2.28 46.03 -28.42
N LYS A 160 -2.45 47.29 -28.03
CA LYS A 160 -2.01 48.47 -28.81
C LYS A 160 -1.44 49.56 -27.92
N HIS A 161 -2.04 49.75 -26.74
CA HIS A 161 -1.62 50.72 -25.75
C HIS A 161 -0.43 50.18 -24.95
N GLU A 162 0.62 50.98 -24.87
CA GLU A 162 1.81 50.73 -24.07
C GLU A 162 1.68 51.47 -22.75
N CYS A 163 1.89 50.78 -21.64
CA CYS A 163 1.82 51.42 -20.33
C CYS A 163 2.99 52.41 -20.18
N PRO A 164 2.74 53.66 -19.73
CA PRO A 164 3.79 54.67 -19.53
C PRO A 164 4.87 54.25 -18.53
N ASP A 165 4.50 53.45 -17.52
CA ASP A 165 5.39 53.10 -16.40
C ASP A 165 6.29 51.89 -16.68
N CYS A 166 5.82 50.92 -17.48
CA CYS A 166 6.62 49.73 -17.85
C CYS A 166 7.04 49.68 -19.33
N GLY A 167 6.46 50.51 -20.20
CA GLY A 167 6.86 50.64 -21.60
C GLY A 167 6.55 49.43 -22.48
N ILE A 168 5.67 48.52 -22.04
CA ILE A 168 5.31 47.30 -22.78
C ILE A 168 3.85 47.40 -23.28
N PRO A 169 3.52 46.95 -24.52
CA PRO A 169 2.13 46.82 -24.98
C PRO A 169 1.34 45.84 -24.10
N VAL A 170 0.30 46.34 -23.42
CA VAL A 170 -0.45 45.55 -22.41
C VAL A 170 -1.96 45.54 -22.61
N TYR A 171 -2.57 46.61 -23.13
CA TYR A 171 -4.03 46.70 -23.34
C TYR A 171 -4.35 47.17 -24.76
N CYS A 172 -5.58 46.97 -25.24
CA CYS A 172 -5.98 47.42 -26.58
C CYS A 172 -6.21 48.94 -26.70
N CYS A 173 -6.47 49.62 -25.59
CA CYS A 173 -6.66 51.07 -25.50
C CYS A 173 -6.31 51.56 -24.09
N GLU A 174 -6.13 52.88 -23.95
CA GLU A 174 -5.84 53.55 -22.67
C GLU A 174 -7.00 53.39 -21.67
N GLU A 175 -8.24 53.45 -22.13
CA GLU A 175 -9.44 53.29 -21.29
C GLU A 175 -9.46 51.94 -20.55
N HIS A 176 -9.18 50.83 -21.27
CA HIS A 176 -9.10 49.50 -20.65
C HIS A 176 -7.89 49.36 -19.72
N TRP A 177 -6.79 50.05 -19.99
CA TRP A 177 -5.65 50.08 -19.06
C TRP A 177 -6.00 50.83 -17.77
N MET A 178 -6.73 51.95 -17.87
CA MET A 178 -7.18 52.72 -16.71
C MET A 178 -8.21 51.98 -15.87
N ASP A 179 -9.14 51.26 -16.51
CA ASP A 179 -10.18 50.48 -15.82
C ASP A 179 -9.60 49.25 -15.07
N ASP A 180 -8.59 48.58 -15.65
CA ASP A 180 -7.88 47.43 -15.02
C ASP A 180 -6.54 47.85 -14.38
N PHE A 181 -6.39 49.13 -14.02
CA PHE A 181 -5.13 49.70 -13.55
C PHE A 181 -4.63 49.06 -12.26
N GLU A 182 -5.52 48.79 -11.30
CA GLU A 182 -5.15 48.13 -10.03
C GLU A 182 -4.54 46.75 -10.26
N SER A 183 -5.13 45.94 -11.15
CA SER A 183 -4.58 44.63 -11.52
C SER A 183 -3.27 44.75 -12.29
N HIS A 184 -3.13 45.79 -13.13
CA HIS A 184 -1.88 46.04 -13.85
C HIS A 184 -0.74 46.41 -12.90
N LEU A 185 -1.01 47.19 -11.84
CA LEU A 185 -0.01 47.59 -10.85
C LEU A 185 0.67 46.39 -10.17
N GLU A 186 -0.02 45.26 -10.03
CA GLU A 186 0.54 44.03 -9.45
C GLU A 186 1.74 43.48 -10.24
N VAL A 187 1.77 43.72 -11.55
CA VAL A 187 2.81 43.20 -12.47
C VAL A 187 3.65 44.29 -13.13
N CYS A 188 3.22 45.55 -13.08
CA CYS A 188 3.85 46.67 -13.79
C CYS A 188 5.33 46.84 -13.44
N HIS A 189 5.68 46.74 -12.15
CA HIS A 189 7.08 46.82 -11.70
C HIS A 189 7.95 45.72 -12.35
N THR A 190 7.49 44.47 -12.34
CA THR A 190 8.21 43.33 -12.94
C THR A 190 8.35 43.50 -14.45
N LEU A 191 7.30 43.99 -15.12
CA LEU A 191 7.35 44.29 -16.55
C LEU A 191 8.35 45.40 -16.88
N ARG A 192 8.45 46.42 -16.01
CA ARG A 192 9.46 47.47 -16.12
C ARG A 192 10.87 46.92 -15.97
N GLU A 193 11.11 46.05 -14.98
CA GLU A 193 12.41 45.38 -14.82
C GLU A 193 12.76 44.54 -16.06
N ILE A 194 11.80 43.79 -16.61
CA ILE A 194 12.01 43.03 -17.86
C ILE A 194 12.38 43.97 -19.00
N ASN A 195 11.70 45.12 -19.12
CA ASN A 195 11.99 46.11 -20.14
C ASN A 195 13.43 46.61 -20.02
N GLU A 196 13.83 47.08 -18.85
CA GLU A 196 15.18 47.59 -18.59
C GLU A 196 16.24 46.51 -18.81
N ASP A 197 16.00 45.27 -18.36
CA ASP A 197 16.91 44.14 -18.54
C ASP A 197 17.07 43.80 -20.04
N ASP A 198 16.00 43.82 -20.83
CA ASP A 198 16.02 43.58 -22.28
C ASP A 198 16.82 44.66 -23.05
N HIS A 199 16.70 45.91 -22.62
CA HIS A 199 17.48 47.03 -23.16
C HIS A 199 18.94 46.95 -22.74
N ASP A 200 19.21 46.53 -21.51
CA ASP A 200 20.56 46.34 -21.00
C ASP A 200 21.30 45.26 -21.79
N LEU A 201 20.67 44.11 -22.05
CA LEU A 201 21.23 43.02 -22.88
C LEU A 201 21.57 43.46 -24.31
N ARG A 202 20.93 44.52 -24.82
CA ARG A 202 21.15 45.08 -26.16
C ARG A 202 21.90 46.41 -26.12
N SER A 203 22.37 46.84 -24.94
CA SER A 203 23.12 48.08 -24.75
C SER A 203 24.52 48.02 -25.36
N GLY A 204 25.05 46.82 -25.62
CA GLY A 204 26.42 46.62 -26.09
C GLY A 204 27.48 46.79 -25.00
N ARG A 205 27.08 46.94 -23.72
CA ARG A 205 28.03 46.98 -22.59
C ARG A 205 28.71 45.62 -22.40
N PHE A 206 29.87 45.65 -21.75
CA PHE A 206 30.48 44.44 -21.22
C PHE A 206 29.73 43.99 -19.96
N PHE A 207 29.51 42.68 -19.84
CA PHE A 207 28.84 42.05 -18.70
C PHE A 207 29.88 41.35 -17.82
N PRO A 208 30.50 42.05 -16.85
CA PRO A 208 31.43 41.42 -15.91
C PRO A 208 30.79 40.23 -15.18
N GLU A 209 29.48 40.26 -14.96
CA GLU A 209 28.70 39.20 -14.32
C GLU A 209 28.64 37.89 -15.13
N PHE A 210 28.97 37.91 -16.44
CA PHE A 210 29.10 36.70 -17.27
C PHE A 210 30.55 36.18 -17.36
N SER A 211 31.49 36.81 -16.63
CA SER A 211 32.87 36.34 -16.54
C SER A 211 32.94 35.18 -15.56
N TYR A 212 32.76 33.96 -16.07
CA TYR A 212 32.81 32.75 -15.26
C TYR A 212 34.23 32.46 -14.77
N PRO A 213 34.40 32.01 -13.52
CA PRO A 213 35.67 31.48 -13.05
C PRO A 213 36.11 30.30 -13.94
N GLY A 214 37.40 30.25 -14.27
CA GLY A 214 38.00 29.20 -15.10
C GLY A 214 38.06 27.84 -14.40
N SER A 215 39.07 27.03 -14.72
CA SER A 215 39.21 25.68 -14.14
C SER A 215 39.22 25.68 -12.60
N GLN A 216 38.13 25.21 -11.99
CA GLN A 216 38.00 25.08 -10.54
C GLN A 216 38.63 23.77 -10.08
N ARG A 217 39.71 23.83 -9.27
CA ARG A 217 40.35 22.63 -8.74
C ARG A 217 39.44 21.98 -7.70
N ALA A 218 39.10 20.72 -7.95
CA ALA A 218 38.14 19.90 -7.19
C ALA A 218 38.38 19.81 -5.68
N GLU A 219 39.61 20.06 -5.22
CA GLU A 219 40.04 19.82 -3.84
C GLU A 219 39.94 21.05 -2.92
N GLU A 220 39.60 22.23 -3.46
CA GLU A 220 39.66 23.50 -2.71
C GLU A 220 38.27 24.10 -2.38
N PHE A 221 37.17 23.67 -3.01
CA PHE A 221 35.86 24.32 -2.88
C PHE A 221 34.76 23.41 -2.32
N VAL A 222 34.02 23.89 -1.32
CA VAL A 222 32.84 23.21 -0.74
C VAL A 222 31.58 23.82 -1.37
N LEU A 223 30.96 23.10 -2.29
CA LEU A 223 29.77 23.55 -3.02
C LEU A 223 28.56 23.74 -2.09
N ASN A 224 27.93 24.92 -2.11
CA ASN A 224 26.69 25.18 -1.39
C ASN A 224 25.60 25.69 -2.33
N MET A 225 24.53 24.91 -2.50
CA MET A 225 23.41 25.21 -3.41
C MET A 225 22.16 25.73 -2.68
N SER A 226 22.30 26.25 -1.46
CA SER A 226 21.14 26.68 -0.65
C SER A 226 20.46 27.94 -1.19
N ASN A 227 21.23 28.86 -1.77
CA ASN A 227 20.77 30.06 -2.47
C ASN A 227 21.84 30.52 -3.48
N TRP A 228 21.48 31.45 -4.37
CA TRP A 228 22.37 31.94 -5.41
C TRP A 228 23.63 32.63 -4.87
N ASP A 229 23.53 33.43 -3.81
CA ASP A 229 24.67 34.15 -3.22
C ASP A 229 25.74 33.18 -2.70
N THR A 230 25.32 32.17 -1.94
CA THR A 230 26.22 31.15 -1.40
C THR A 230 26.78 30.24 -2.49
N PHE A 231 26.00 29.94 -3.51
CA PHE A 231 26.45 29.18 -4.68
C PHE A 231 27.56 29.92 -5.43
N MET A 232 27.36 31.19 -5.73
CA MET A 232 28.35 32.04 -6.39
C MET A 232 29.61 32.20 -5.53
N TYR A 233 29.44 32.50 -4.24
CA TYR A 233 30.55 32.67 -3.29
C TYR A 233 31.41 31.41 -3.17
N THR A 234 30.79 30.24 -2.99
CA THR A 234 31.54 28.97 -2.84
C THR A 234 32.25 28.53 -4.12
N ARG A 235 31.94 29.15 -5.25
CA ARG A 235 32.52 28.86 -6.56
C ARG A 235 33.41 29.98 -7.10
N ASP A 236 33.83 30.92 -6.25
CA ASP A 236 34.76 32.01 -6.59
C ASP A 236 34.27 32.89 -7.76
N PHE A 237 32.95 33.11 -7.83
CA PHE A 237 32.39 34.13 -8.71
C PHE A 237 32.69 35.51 -8.12
N ALA A 238 32.84 36.52 -9.00
CA ALA A 238 32.84 37.90 -8.57
C ALA A 238 31.56 38.21 -7.79
N ALA A 239 31.66 38.98 -6.70
CA ALA A 239 30.50 39.40 -5.94
C ALA A 239 29.54 40.20 -6.85
N VAL A 240 28.28 39.76 -6.90
CA VAL A 240 27.22 40.41 -7.69
C VAL A 240 26.33 41.18 -6.71
N ASP A 241 26.66 42.45 -6.50
CA ASP A 241 25.98 43.30 -5.52
C ASP A 241 24.74 44.02 -6.06
N GLU A 242 24.53 43.99 -7.38
CA GLU A 242 23.39 44.64 -8.04
C GLU A 242 22.27 43.64 -8.40
N PRO A 243 21.00 43.94 -8.03
CA PRO A 243 19.87 43.06 -8.32
C PRO A 243 19.67 42.73 -9.81
N ARG A 244 19.94 43.69 -10.71
CA ARG A 244 19.83 43.49 -12.17
C ARG A 244 20.81 42.44 -12.67
N ASN A 245 22.08 42.58 -12.28
CA ASN A 245 23.14 41.66 -12.69
C ASN A 245 22.84 40.25 -12.15
N MET A 246 22.30 40.16 -10.92
CA MET A 246 21.84 38.88 -10.36
C MET A 246 20.71 38.24 -11.18
N ARG A 247 19.70 39.01 -11.62
CA ARG A 247 18.63 38.49 -12.51
C ARG A 247 19.18 37.94 -13.83
N GLN A 248 20.18 38.59 -14.41
CA GLN A 248 20.80 38.15 -15.66
C GLN A 248 21.62 36.87 -15.49
N VAL A 249 22.46 36.80 -14.45
CA VAL A 249 23.27 35.60 -14.15
C VAL A 249 22.38 34.41 -13.84
N THR A 250 21.35 34.62 -13.02
CA THR A 250 20.42 33.54 -12.65
C THR A 250 19.68 32.99 -13.87
N ARG A 251 19.24 33.83 -14.82
CA ARG A 251 18.62 33.39 -16.09
C ARG A 251 19.52 32.46 -16.90
N LEU A 252 20.82 32.78 -17.05
CA LEU A 252 21.75 31.93 -17.80
C LEU A 252 22.05 30.61 -17.06
N LEU A 253 22.30 30.68 -15.75
CA LEU A 253 22.67 29.50 -14.97
C LEU A 253 21.49 28.59 -14.60
N THR A 254 20.25 28.99 -14.88
CA THR A 254 19.03 28.29 -14.45
C THR A 254 19.03 26.82 -14.86
N TYR A 255 19.22 26.51 -16.14
CA TYR A 255 19.15 25.12 -16.63
C TYR A 255 20.26 24.21 -16.07
N PRO A 256 21.57 24.51 -16.24
CA PRO A 256 22.63 23.63 -15.74
C PRO A 256 22.62 23.53 -14.21
N THR A 257 22.30 24.61 -13.50
CA THR A 257 22.26 24.61 -12.02
C THR A 257 21.05 23.84 -11.50
N THR A 258 19.91 23.89 -12.19
CA THR A 258 18.75 23.05 -11.83
C THR A 258 19.11 21.57 -11.91
N VAL A 259 19.71 21.14 -13.01
CA VAL A 259 20.18 19.75 -13.18
C VAL A 259 21.18 19.38 -12.08
N ALA A 260 22.18 20.22 -11.85
CA ALA A 260 23.17 20.01 -10.79
C ALA A 260 22.52 19.90 -9.40
N SER A 261 21.58 20.79 -9.08
CA SER A 261 20.94 20.85 -7.76
C SER A 261 20.14 19.60 -7.43
N VAL A 262 19.53 18.94 -8.41
CA VAL A 262 18.80 17.68 -8.21
C VAL A 262 19.76 16.50 -8.08
N LEU A 263 20.80 16.47 -8.92
CA LEU A 263 21.72 15.35 -9.02
C LEU A 263 22.79 15.32 -7.92
N HIS A 264 23.23 16.47 -7.43
CA HIS A 264 24.37 16.57 -6.51
C HIS A 264 24.07 15.98 -5.12
N GLU A 265 25.06 15.40 -4.45
CA GLU A 265 24.88 14.82 -3.11
C GLU A 265 24.48 15.87 -2.05
N LEU A 266 25.00 17.09 -2.16
CA LEU A 266 24.65 18.26 -1.34
C LEU A 266 23.41 19.00 -1.84
N SER A 267 22.50 18.28 -2.50
CA SER A 267 21.26 18.84 -3.02
C SER A 267 20.48 19.63 -1.94
N PRO A 268 19.93 20.80 -2.28
CA PRO A 268 19.00 21.49 -1.39
C PRO A 268 17.68 20.71 -1.23
N TYR A 269 17.41 19.70 -2.07
CA TYR A 269 16.25 18.82 -1.97
C TYR A 269 16.58 17.60 -1.11
N ASN A 270 16.02 17.51 0.09
CA ASN A 270 16.29 16.41 1.01
C ASN A 270 15.02 15.93 1.73
N ILE A 271 15.08 14.74 2.33
CA ILE A 271 13.93 14.16 3.04
C ILE A 271 13.56 15.02 4.27
N ARG A 272 14.54 15.68 4.91
CA ARG A 272 14.32 16.48 6.13
C ARG A 272 13.49 17.72 5.88
N ASN A 273 13.68 18.39 4.75
CA ASN A 273 12.90 19.57 4.35
C ASN A 273 11.65 19.23 3.54
N LYS A 274 11.30 17.93 3.43
CA LYS A 274 10.12 17.40 2.72
C LYS A 274 10.05 17.74 1.23
N ARG A 275 11.15 18.22 0.62
CA ARG A 275 11.21 18.52 -0.82
C ARG A 275 11.67 17.33 -1.67
N LEU A 276 12.08 16.22 -1.03
CA LEU A 276 12.41 14.96 -1.69
C LEU A 276 11.67 13.80 -1.00
N THR A 277 10.99 12.96 -1.79
CA THR A 277 10.31 11.75 -1.29
C THR A 277 11.28 10.58 -1.14
N ASN A 278 10.89 9.55 -0.37
CA ASN A 278 11.70 8.34 -0.23
C ASN A 278 11.92 7.61 -1.56
N GLU A 279 10.89 7.55 -2.41
CA GLU A 279 11.00 6.93 -3.75
C GLU A 279 11.86 7.79 -4.68
N GLY A 280 11.72 9.12 -4.64
CA GLY A 280 12.61 10.02 -5.38
C GLY A 280 14.07 9.82 -5.00
N LEU A 281 14.37 9.65 -3.70
CA LEU A 281 15.74 9.35 -3.26
C LEU A 281 16.26 8.02 -3.81
N ARG A 282 15.42 6.98 -3.88
CA ARG A 282 15.81 5.67 -4.45
C ARG A 282 16.13 5.79 -5.94
N SER A 283 15.36 6.56 -6.70
CA SER A 283 15.62 6.78 -8.13
C SER A 283 17.00 7.40 -8.38
N PHE A 284 17.47 8.30 -7.51
CA PHE A 284 18.78 8.95 -7.69
C PHE A 284 19.94 8.24 -7.01
N ALA A 285 19.71 7.22 -6.17
CA ALA A 285 20.77 6.61 -5.37
C ALA A 285 21.88 5.99 -6.22
N ALA A 286 21.51 5.28 -7.29
CA ALA A 286 22.44 4.68 -8.24
C ALA A 286 23.26 5.73 -9.01
N LEU A 287 22.57 6.73 -9.55
CA LEU A 287 23.18 7.81 -10.32
C LEU A 287 24.12 8.70 -9.46
N ARG A 288 23.71 9.03 -8.22
CA ARG A 288 24.54 9.80 -7.27
C ARG A 288 25.83 9.06 -6.91
N TYR A 289 25.79 7.73 -6.83
CA TYR A 289 26.98 6.94 -6.60
C TYR A 289 27.99 7.07 -7.76
N SER A 290 27.50 7.04 -9.00
CA SER A 290 28.35 7.18 -10.20
C SER A 290 28.89 8.60 -10.42
N LEU A 291 28.13 9.61 -10.00
CA LEU A 291 28.48 11.04 -10.16
C LEU A 291 29.57 11.52 -9.19
N HIS A 292 29.88 10.75 -8.15
CA HIS A 292 30.90 11.08 -7.14
C HIS A 292 31.92 9.94 -6.97
N PRO A 293 32.69 9.58 -8.01
CA PRO A 293 33.64 8.49 -7.91
C PRO A 293 34.73 8.82 -6.87
N PRO A 294 35.19 7.82 -6.09
CA PRO A 294 36.24 8.01 -5.10
C PRO A 294 37.55 8.46 -5.78
N ALA A 295 38.35 9.28 -5.10
CA ALA A 295 39.66 9.71 -5.59
C ALA A 295 40.55 8.48 -5.80
N GLN A 296 40.83 8.11 -7.05
CA GLN A 296 41.80 7.07 -7.37
C GLN A 296 43.11 7.75 -7.76
N GLY A 297 44.13 7.65 -6.91
CA GLY A 297 45.46 8.24 -7.13
C GLY A 297 46.26 7.52 -8.22
N GLY A 298 45.79 7.59 -9.46
CA GLY A 298 46.53 7.09 -10.63
C GLY A 298 47.62 8.08 -11.04
N ASP A 299 48.83 7.57 -11.29
CA ASP A 299 49.89 8.35 -11.93
C ASP A 299 49.64 8.46 -13.44
N THR A 300 50.28 9.43 -14.10
CA THR A 300 50.19 9.64 -15.56
C THR A 300 50.99 8.62 -16.38
N SER A 301 51.49 7.54 -15.77
CA SER A 301 52.23 6.49 -16.48
C SER A 301 51.29 5.49 -17.14
N VAL A 302 51.71 4.92 -18.28
CA VAL A 302 50.93 3.92 -19.03
C VAL A 302 50.61 2.68 -18.19
N ALA A 303 51.39 2.41 -17.13
CA ALA A 303 51.18 1.30 -16.20
C ALA A 303 50.12 1.59 -15.11
N GLY A 304 49.73 2.86 -14.91
CA GLY A 304 48.75 3.32 -13.93
C GLY A 304 47.35 3.60 -14.48
N LEU A 305 47.15 3.51 -15.81
CA LEU A 305 45.88 3.76 -16.49
C LEU A 305 44.80 2.78 -16.04
N ARG A 306 43.88 3.24 -15.19
CA ARG A 306 42.64 2.51 -14.86
C ARG A 306 41.54 2.89 -15.86
N PRO A 307 40.62 1.98 -16.21
CA PRO A 307 39.48 2.30 -17.06
C PRO A 307 38.68 3.45 -16.43
N SER A 308 38.56 4.57 -17.13
CA SER A 308 37.69 5.67 -16.69
C SER A 308 36.23 5.23 -16.81
N PRO A 309 35.36 5.52 -15.83
CA PRO A 309 33.93 5.23 -15.93
C PRO A 309 33.32 5.90 -17.17
N PRO A 310 32.27 5.31 -17.76
CA PRO A 310 31.59 5.90 -18.91
C PRO A 310 31.00 7.28 -18.52
N PRO A 311 30.84 8.20 -19.50
CA PRO A 311 30.22 9.48 -19.24
C PRO A 311 28.75 9.30 -18.85
N VAL A 312 28.29 10.10 -17.88
CA VAL A 312 26.87 10.17 -17.51
C VAL A 312 26.12 10.87 -18.64
N ARG A 313 25.14 10.20 -19.24
CA ARG A 313 24.29 10.74 -20.31
C ARG A 313 23.08 11.45 -19.70
N ILE A 314 22.91 12.72 -20.05
CA ILE A 314 21.76 13.53 -19.64
C ILE A 314 20.95 13.84 -20.89
N PHE A 315 19.77 13.23 -20.99
CA PHE A 315 18.84 13.43 -22.11
C PHE A 315 17.88 14.58 -21.78
N ILE A 316 18.02 15.71 -22.47
CA ILE A 316 17.10 16.84 -22.38
C ILE A 316 16.08 16.70 -23.51
N LEU A 317 14.85 16.34 -23.16
CA LEU A 317 13.77 16.08 -24.11
C LEU A 317 12.87 17.30 -24.26
N GLY A 318 12.43 17.56 -25.50
CA GLY A 318 11.68 18.77 -25.83
C GLY A 318 12.54 20.04 -25.69
N ALA A 319 13.84 19.91 -25.94
CA ALA A 319 14.80 21.02 -25.79
C ALA A 319 14.44 22.20 -26.71
N ARG A 320 14.44 23.40 -26.14
CA ARG A 320 14.15 24.69 -26.81
C ARG A 320 15.18 25.73 -26.39
N ALA A 321 14.91 26.47 -25.31
CA ALA A 321 15.82 27.48 -24.78
C ALA A 321 17.08 26.86 -24.14
N GLU A 322 17.00 25.59 -23.74
CA GLU A 322 18.10 24.85 -23.13
C GLU A 322 19.25 24.65 -24.12
N SER A 323 18.92 24.32 -25.37
CA SER A 323 19.90 24.05 -26.42
C SER A 323 20.48 25.32 -27.03
N SER A 324 19.84 26.49 -26.84
CA SER A 324 20.32 27.79 -27.30
C SER A 324 21.27 28.49 -26.34
N LEU A 325 21.46 27.98 -25.12
CA LEU A 325 22.46 28.53 -24.20
C LEU A 325 23.89 28.40 -24.74
N PRO A 326 24.77 29.40 -24.48
CA PRO A 326 26.19 29.30 -24.79
C PRO A 326 26.81 28.05 -24.14
N ARG A 327 27.74 27.39 -24.83
CA ARG A 327 28.30 26.11 -24.37
C ARG A 327 29.06 26.22 -23.04
N ASP A 328 29.72 27.35 -22.81
CA ASP A 328 30.44 27.64 -21.57
C ASP A 328 29.52 27.69 -20.33
N VAL A 329 28.23 27.99 -20.53
CA VAL A 329 27.22 27.95 -19.47
C VAL A 329 26.96 26.50 -19.04
N TRP A 330 26.92 25.55 -19.99
CA TRP A 330 26.76 24.12 -19.68
C TRP A 330 27.99 23.52 -19.03
N ILE A 331 29.19 24.02 -19.32
CA ILE A 331 30.44 23.59 -18.65
C ILE A 331 30.36 23.79 -17.13
N GLN A 332 29.56 24.75 -16.65
CA GLN A 332 29.32 24.96 -15.22
C GLN A 332 28.79 23.69 -14.51
N LEU A 333 28.07 22.81 -15.21
CA LEU A 333 27.64 21.52 -14.69
C LEU A 333 28.84 20.62 -14.36
N THR A 334 29.88 20.59 -15.21
CA THR A 334 31.08 19.77 -14.98
C THR A 334 31.88 20.24 -13.76
N HIS A 335 31.87 21.54 -13.49
CA HIS A 335 32.52 22.10 -12.29
C HIS A 335 31.81 21.69 -11.00
N CYS A 336 30.51 21.43 -11.04
CA CYS A 336 29.78 20.85 -9.91
C CYS A 336 30.11 19.36 -9.68
N PHE A 337 30.67 18.66 -10.66
CA PHE A 337 31.04 17.24 -10.57
C PHE A 337 32.43 16.98 -11.19
N PRO A 338 33.51 17.44 -10.55
CA PRO A 338 34.82 17.57 -11.20
C PRO A 338 35.50 16.24 -11.57
N ARG A 339 34.98 15.10 -11.09
CA ARG A 339 35.51 13.76 -11.39
C ARG A 339 34.65 12.96 -12.37
N SER A 340 33.57 13.56 -12.86
CA SER A 340 32.59 12.91 -13.72
C SER A 340 32.64 13.52 -15.12
N ARG A 341 32.44 12.67 -16.13
CA ARG A 341 32.32 13.09 -17.53
C ARG A 341 30.85 13.09 -17.90
N PHE A 342 30.43 14.04 -18.73
CA PHE A 342 29.04 14.17 -19.16
C PHE A 342 28.88 14.08 -20.67
N HIS A 343 27.79 13.45 -21.08
CA HIS A 343 27.27 13.54 -22.44
C HIS A 343 25.86 14.14 -22.38
N LEU A 344 25.74 15.41 -22.74
CA LEU A 344 24.45 16.09 -22.80
C LEU A 344 23.81 15.85 -24.17
N VAL A 345 22.58 15.37 -24.18
CA VAL A 345 21.86 15.01 -25.41
C VAL A 345 20.58 15.84 -25.48
N PHE A 346 20.55 16.84 -26.34
CA PHE A 346 19.35 17.62 -26.65
C PHE A 346 18.53 16.91 -27.73
N ILE A 347 17.26 16.65 -27.45
CA ILE A 347 16.35 15.98 -28.39
C ILE A 347 15.06 16.79 -28.47
N GLY A 348 14.70 17.19 -29.67
CA GLY A 348 13.41 17.82 -29.95
C GLY A 348 13.39 18.55 -31.30
N PRO A 349 12.22 18.68 -31.93
CA PRO A 349 12.08 19.34 -33.23
C PRO A 349 12.47 20.82 -33.21
N GLU A 350 12.41 21.47 -32.04
CA GLU A 350 12.76 22.88 -31.86
C GLU A 350 14.18 23.08 -31.29
N SER A 351 14.96 22.02 -31.13
CA SER A 351 16.28 22.08 -30.48
C SER A 351 17.32 22.94 -31.21
N MET A 352 17.08 23.24 -32.49
CA MET A 352 17.90 24.14 -33.32
C MET A 352 17.13 25.38 -33.81
N ALA A 353 15.93 25.65 -33.28
CA ALA A 353 15.13 26.80 -33.71
C ALA A 353 15.90 28.12 -33.55
N ASN A 354 15.93 28.94 -34.61
CA ASN A 354 16.65 30.21 -34.68
C ASN A 354 18.18 30.10 -34.60
N ARG A 355 18.76 28.93 -34.88
CA ARG A 355 20.22 28.69 -34.89
C ARG A 355 20.73 28.10 -36.21
N ASP A 356 19.92 28.25 -37.27
CA ASP A 356 20.19 27.69 -38.59
C ASP A 356 21.49 28.23 -39.21
N ASP A 357 21.88 29.46 -38.85
CA ASP A 357 23.09 30.12 -39.31
C ASP A 357 24.36 29.72 -38.53
N GLU A 358 24.23 29.16 -37.33
CA GLU A 358 25.38 28.78 -36.48
C GLU A 358 25.96 27.43 -36.86
N PHE A 359 25.10 26.46 -37.18
CA PHE A 359 25.48 25.09 -37.52
C PHE A 359 24.57 24.56 -38.63
N PRO A 360 25.06 24.36 -39.87
CA PRO A 360 24.25 23.74 -40.91
C PRO A 360 23.93 22.30 -40.52
N LEU A 361 22.67 21.89 -40.69
CA LEU A 361 22.23 20.53 -40.37
C LEU A 361 23.04 19.51 -41.19
N PRO A 362 23.72 18.55 -40.54
CA PRO A 362 24.55 17.59 -41.25
C PRO A 362 23.70 16.62 -42.09
N ALA A 363 24.23 16.19 -43.23
CA ALA A 363 23.57 15.19 -44.07
C ALA A 363 23.39 13.87 -43.29
N ARG A 364 22.20 13.27 -43.38
CA ARG A 364 21.92 11.96 -42.78
C ARG A 364 22.75 10.89 -43.49
N THR A 365 23.64 10.23 -42.76
CA THR A 365 24.54 9.17 -43.26
C THR A 365 24.32 7.88 -42.46
N PRO A 366 24.80 6.71 -42.92
CA PRO A 366 24.70 5.47 -42.12
C PRO A 366 25.35 5.59 -40.72
N GLN A 367 26.37 6.42 -40.57
CA GLN A 367 27.05 6.68 -39.29
C GLN A 367 26.36 7.78 -38.45
N ASN A 368 25.51 8.61 -39.06
CA ASN A 368 24.70 9.64 -38.40
C ASN A 368 23.26 9.62 -38.94
N PRO A 369 22.47 8.58 -38.63
CA PRO A 369 21.17 8.35 -39.25
C PRO A 369 20.13 9.44 -38.93
N PHE A 370 20.28 10.12 -37.80
CA PHE A 370 19.38 11.17 -37.33
C PHE A 370 19.92 12.59 -37.52
N GLY A 371 21.07 12.75 -38.18
CA GLY A 371 21.65 14.08 -38.45
C GLY A 371 22.02 14.84 -37.19
N GLY A 372 22.49 14.15 -36.15
CA GLY A 372 22.90 14.77 -34.89
C GLY A 372 24.13 15.66 -35.05
N ILE A 373 24.08 16.85 -34.44
CA ILE A 373 25.23 17.77 -34.36
C ILE A 373 26.03 17.38 -33.11
N VAL A 374 27.27 16.94 -33.30
CA VAL A 374 28.14 16.47 -32.21
C VAL A 374 29.23 17.50 -31.94
N GLU A 375 29.22 18.04 -30.73
CA GLU A 375 30.25 18.94 -30.21
C GLU A 375 31.05 18.16 -29.15
N ASP A 376 32.24 17.70 -29.50
CA ASP A 376 33.09 16.87 -28.65
C ASP A 376 34.18 17.68 -27.93
N ARG A 377 34.61 17.21 -26.75
CA ARG A 377 35.70 17.77 -25.93
C ARG A 377 35.51 19.21 -25.41
N LEU A 378 34.27 19.61 -25.09
CA LEU A 378 34.01 20.88 -24.40
C LEU A 378 34.56 20.83 -22.97
N GLY A 379 35.51 21.71 -22.64
CA GLY A 379 36.14 21.78 -21.30
C GLY A 379 36.82 20.48 -20.84
N GLY A 380 37.18 19.58 -21.75
CA GLY A 380 37.86 18.30 -21.46
C GLY A 380 37.00 17.18 -20.85
N SER A 381 35.80 17.47 -20.35
CA SER A 381 34.94 16.53 -19.62
C SER A 381 33.47 16.49 -20.08
N MET A 382 33.10 17.30 -21.09
CA MET A 382 31.74 17.36 -21.62
C MET A 382 31.69 17.09 -23.13
N LYS A 383 30.66 16.36 -23.55
CA LYS A 383 30.23 16.20 -24.94
C LYS A 383 28.78 16.66 -25.05
N ILE A 384 28.44 17.42 -26.09
CA ILE A 384 27.07 17.82 -26.38
C ILE A 384 26.65 17.21 -27.71
N THR A 385 25.43 16.70 -27.79
CA THR A 385 24.83 16.24 -29.06
C THR A 385 23.42 16.75 -29.18
N THR A 386 23.08 17.34 -30.32
CA THR A 386 21.76 17.92 -30.58
C THR A 386 21.07 17.20 -31.73
N PHE A 387 19.83 16.77 -31.51
CA PHE A 387 19.00 16.07 -32.49
C PHE A 387 17.70 16.82 -32.74
N VAL A 388 17.45 17.16 -34.01
CA VAL A 388 16.19 17.74 -34.50
C VAL A 388 15.25 16.59 -34.91
N GLU A 389 14.83 15.81 -33.92
CA GLU A 389 13.97 14.63 -34.09
C GLU A 389 13.20 14.36 -32.78
N TYR A 390 12.12 13.59 -32.85
CA TYR A 390 11.41 13.15 -31.65
C TYR A 390 12.11 11.97 -30.95
N TYR A 391 12.04 11.94 -29.62
CA TYR A 391 12.66 10.88 -28.82
C TYR A 391 12.14 9.48 -29.15
N HIS A 392 10.81 9.33 -29.31
CA HIS A 392 10.20 8.02 -29.57
C HIS A 392 10.72 7.38 -30.86
N THR A 393 10.93 8.17 -31.91
CA THR A 393 11.57 7.73 -33.17
C THR A 393 12.96 7.16 -32.93
N MET A 394 13.78 7.85 -32.14
CA MET A 394 15.14 7.42 -31.86
C MET A 394 15.19 6.20 -30.92
N HIS A 395 14.29 6.14 -29.94
CA HIS A 395 14.19 5.03 -29.00
C HIS A 395 13.79 3.72 -29.70
N GLN A 396 12.78 3.76 -30.58
CA GLN A 396 12.28 2.59 -31.31
C GLN A 396 13.34 1.95 -32.21
N THR A 397 14.29 2.74 -32.73
CA THR A 397 15.42 2.22 -33.52
C THR A 397 16.57 1.67 -32.68
N GLY A 398 16.48 1.78 -31.35
CA GLY A 398 17.52 1.34 -30.41
C GLY A 398 18.77 2.22 -30.41
N HIS A 399 18.69 3.46 -30.91
CA HIS A 399 19.88 4.30 -31.15
C HIS A 399 20.73 4.56 -29.88
N PHE A 400 20.07 4.70 -28.73
CA PHE A 400 20.75 4.94 -27.45
C PHE A 400 20.78 3.72 -26.52
N ALA A 401 20.21 2.59 -26.96
CA ALA A 401 20.19 1.36 -26.17
C ALA A 401 21.59 0.72 -26.10
N PRO A 402 21.96 0.09 -24.97
CA PRO A 402 21.17 -0.08 -23.75
C PRO A 402 21.15 1.19 -22.87
N TYR A 403 20.10 1.33 -22.07
CA TYR A 403 20.00 2.35 -21.00
C TYR A 403 20.50 1.77 -19.67
N ASP A 404 21.21 2.58 -18.89
CA ASP A 404 21.78 2.23 -17.59
C ASP A 404 21.37 3.27 -16.53
N PRO A 405 20.52 2.93 -15.55
CA PRO A 405 20.11 3.85 -14.47
C PRO A 405 21.26 4.39 -13.59
N TYR A 406 22.46 3.80 -13.67
CA TYR A 406 23.65 4.32 -13.00
C TYR A 406 24.33 5.45 -13.77
N PHE A 407 24.08 5.59 -15.08
CA PHE A 407 24.75 6.56 -15.94
C PHE A 407 23.81 7.38 -16.81
N ASP A 408 22.51 7.09 -16.85
CA ASP A 408 21.54 7.76 -17.70
C ASP A 408 20.45 8.45 -16.89
N VAL A 409 20.07 9.64 -17.32
CA VAL A 409 18.98 10.41 -16.73
C VAL A 409 18.26 11.24 -17.78
N PHE A 410 16.94 11.36 -17.63
CA PHE A 410 16.09 12.20 -18.48
C PHE A 410 15.70 13.48 -17.75
N MET A 411 15.76 14.60 -18.45
CA MET A 411 15.39 15.93 -17.96
C MET A 411 14.37 16.56 -18.91
N LEU A 412 13.22 16.95 -18.37
CA LEU A 412 12.13 17.61 -19.08
C LEU A 412 11.86 18.94 -18.39
N PHE A 413 12.18 20.04 -19.07
CA PHE A 413 11.88 21.37 -18.57
C PHE A 413 10.49 21.82 -19.02
N HIS A 414 9.58 21.97 -18.06
CA HIS A 414 8.22 22.46 -18.32
C HIS A 414 7.51 21.73 -19.48
N PRO A 415 7.45 20.38 -19.44
CA PRO A 415 7.02 19.58 -20.59
C PRO A 415 5.54 19.77 -20.94
N GLY A 416 4.67 20.06 -19.97
CA GLY A 416 3.24 20.16 -20.20
C GLY A 416 2.62 18.79 -20.51
N LEU A 417 3.03 17.75 -19.78
CA LEU A 417 2.58 16.36 -19.99
C LEU A 417 1.06 16.23 -19.84
N GLY A 418 0.46 16.99 -18.94
CA GLY A 418 -0.98 17.03 -18.70
C GLY A 418 -1.66 18.29 -19.23
N HIS A 419 -0.94 19.16 -19.93
CA HIS A 419 -1.52 20.38 -20.49
C HIS A 419 -2.35 20.05 -21.76
N PRO A 420 -3.60 20.53 -21.89
CA PRO A 420 -4.46 20.15 -23.02
C PRO A 420 -3.85 20.43 -24.41
N ALA A 421 -3.11 21.53 -24.54
CA ALA A 421 -2.49 21.93 -25.81
C ALA A 421 -1.28 21.09 -26.24
N SER A 422 -0.55 20.46 -25.32
CA SER A 422 0.73 19.78 -25.63
C SER A 422 0.78 18.31 -25.20
N SER A 423 -0.17 17.84 -24.39
CA SER A 423 -0.19 16.46 -23.86
C SER A 423 -0.18 15.37 -24.94
N HIS A 424 -0.76 15.65 -26.11
CA HIS A 424 -0.78 14.75 -27.26
C HIS A 424 0.61 14.55 -27.89
N GLU A 425 1.49 15.55 -27.83
CA GLU A 425 2.87 15.46 -28.36
C GLU A 425 3.74 14.49 -27.55
N TRP A 426 3.36 14.27 -26.29
CA TRP A 426 4.07 13.37 -25.37
C TRP A 426 3.51 11.95 -25.35
N GLU A 427 2.45 11.68 -26.10
CA GLU A 427 1.67 10.46 -26.00
C GLU A 427 2.48 9.19 -26.30
N GLU A 428 3.28 9.22 -27.36
CA GLU A 428 4.16 8.11 -27.74
C GLU A 428 5.46 8.07 -26.92
N THR A 429 5.93 9.24 -26.47
CA THR A 429 7.20 9.38 -25.77
C THR A 429 7.13 8.86 -24.33
N LEU A 430 6.01 9.11 -23.63
CA LEU A 430 5.86 8.78 -22.20
C LEU A 430 6.00 7.27 -21.89
N PRO A 431 5.32 6.35 -22.62
CA PRO A 431 5.49 4.91 -22.43
C PRO A 431 6.96 4.46 -22.56
N LEU A 432 7.65 4.91 -23.61
CA LEU A 432 9.02 4.52 -23.92
C LEU A 432 10.02 5.05 -22.88
N LEU A 433 9.73 6.21 -22.25
CA LEU A 433 10.54 6.70 -21.14
C LEU A 433 10.47 5.78 -19.93
N LEU A 434 9.30 5.21 -19.64
CA LEU A 434 9.11 4.28 -18.52
C LEU A 434 9.87 2.97 -18.74
N GLU A 435 9.91 2.48 -19.98
CA GLU A 435 10.65 1.26 -20.36
C GLU A 435 12.15 1.36 -20.02
N THR A 436 12.73 2.57 -20.07
CA THR A 436 14.16 2.78 -19.79
C THR A 436 14.56 2.50 -18.34
N LYS A 437 13.61 2.56 -17.40
CA LYS A 437 13.83 2.50 -15.94
C LYS A 437 14.84 3.52 -15.39
N CYS A 438 15.21 4.52 -16.20
CA CYS A 438 16.11 5.58 -15.79
C CYS A 438 15.34 6.67 -15.03
N PRO A 439 16.02 7.47 -14.19
CA PRO A 439 15.38 8.59 -13.52
C PRO A 439 14.88 9.63 -14.54
N VAL A 440 13.63 10.10 -14.37
CA VAL A 440 13.02 11.16 -15.17
C VAL A 440 12.76 12.36 -14.26
N ILE A 441 13.33 13.50 -14.60
CA ILE A 441 13.23 14.76 -13.84
C ILE A 441 12.36 15.72 -14.65
N CYS A 442 11.31 16.26 -14.01
CA CYS A 442 10.41 17.24 -14.63
C CYS A 442 10.37 18.54 -13.80
N THR A 443 10.33 19.70 -14.46
CA THR A 443 10.03 21.00 -13.84
C THR A 443 8.68 21.54 -14.30
N GLY A 444 8.07 22.44 -13.52
CA GLY A 444 6.82 23.14 -13.88
C GLY A 444 6.89 24.61 -13.52
N TYR A 445 6.15 25.46 -14.25
CA TYR A 445 6.15 26.92 -14.01
C TYR A 445 5.49 27.24 -12.68
N THR A 446 4.47 26.45 -12.33
CA THR A 446 3.77 26.52 -11.07
C THR A 446 3.64 25.14 -10.42
N GLU A 447 3.31 25.12 -9.13
CA GLU A 447 2.98 23.88 -8.42
C GLU A 447 1.76 23.18 -9.04
N TRP A 448 0.82 23.95 -9.60
CA TRP A 448 -0.34 23.41 -10.31
C TRP A 448 0.05 22.66 -11.58
N ASP A 449 0.95 23.22 -12.39
CA ASP A 449 1.47 22.55 -13.58
C ASP A 449 2.18 21.24 -13.23
N MET A 450 3.02 21.28 -12.19
CA MET A 450 3.71 20.08 -11.70
C MET A 450 2.71 19.02 -11.24
N GLU A 451 1.67 19.40 -10.50
CA GLU A 451 0.66 18.48 -10.02
C GLU A 451 -0.22 17.91 -11.15
N ARG A 452 -0.56 18.72 -12.15
CA ARG A 452 -1.29 18.28 -13.34
C ARG A 452 -0.47 17.28 -14.15
N ASP A 453 0.79 17.60 -14.44
CA ASP A 453 1.68 16.73 -15.19
C ASP A 453 1.95 15.43 -14.41
N ARG A 454 2.13 15.53 -13.08
CA ARG A 454 2.20 14.38 -12.18
C ARG A 454 0.93 13.53 -12.25
N ARG A 455 -0.26 14.13 -12.22
CA ARG A 455 -1.54 13.41 -12.28
C ARG A 455 -1.73 12.71 -13.61
N GLN A 456 -1.42 13.36 -14.73
CA GLN A 456 -1.49 12.75 -16.05
C GLN A 456 -0.49 11.60 -16.19
N TYR A 457 0.72 11.79 -15.68
CA TYR A 457 1.74 10.76 -15.58
C TYR A 457 1.24 9.57 -14.74
N TYR A 458 0.62 9.81 -13.57
CA TYR A 458 0.01 8.76 -12.75
C TYR A 458 -1.16 8.08 -13.46
N LEU A 459 -2.08 8.81 -14.10
CA LEU A 459 -3.22 8.22 -14.81
C LEU A 459 -2.74 7.27 -15.91
N ARG A 460 -1.76 7.69 -16.72
CA ARG A 460 -1.16 6.86 -17.77
C ARG A 460 -0.32 5.72 -17.20
N LEU A 461 0.44 5.95 -16.12
CA LEU A 461 1.05 4.85 -15.37
C LEU A 461 -0.02 3.92 -14.83
N THR A 462 -1.20 4.39 -14.44
CA THR A 462 -2.26 3.53 -13.93
C THR A 462 -2.88 2.74 -15.08
N GLU A 463 -3.10 3.32 -16.25
CA GLU A 463 -3.59 2.62 -17.45
C GLU A 463 -2.57 1.62 -18.01
N GLN A 464 -1.29 2.01 -18.08
CA GLN A 464 -0.19 1.17 -18.57
C GLN A 464 0.30 0.16 -17.52
N LEU A 465 0.26 0.48 -16.23
CA LEU A 465 0.41 -0.51 -15.16
C LEU A 465 -0.87 -1.35 -15.03
N LEU A 466 -2.06 -0.92 -15.43
CA LEU A 466 -3.23 -1.81 -15.50
C LEU A 466 -3.11 -2.79 -16.68
N SER A 467 -2.34 -2.45 -17.73
CA SER A 467 -2.04 -3.35 -18.85
C SER A 467 -0.75 -4.18 -18.67
N GLU A 468 0.27 -3.68 -17.94
CA GLU A 468 1.56 -4.36 -17.69
C GLU A 468 1.76 -4.85 -16.25
N LEU A 469 1.07 -4.32 -15.24
CA LEU A 469 0.83 -5.02 -13.98
C LEU A 469 -0.42 -5.89 -14.12
N VAL A 470 -0.23 -7.03 -14.76
CA VAL A 470 -0.66 -8.24 -14.06
C VAL A 470 0.28 -8.40 -12.85
N LYS A 471 0.09 -7.55 -11.83
CA LYS A 471 0.32 -7.98 -10.43
C LYS A 471 -0.53 -9.23 -10.34
N MET A 472 0.07 -10.41 -10.20
CA MET A 472 -0.70 -11.65 -10.12
C MET A 472 -1.49 -11.65 -8.82
N VAL A 473 -2.63 -10.97 -8.90
CA VAL A 473 -3.76 -11.17 -8.04
C VAL A 473 -4.28 -12.55 -8.37
N PHE A 474 -4.11 -13.48 -7.45
CA PHE A 474 -4.74 -14.78 -7.56
C PHE A 474 -6.25 -14.55 -7.53
N THR A 475 -6.91 -15.08 -8.54
CA THR A 475 -8.36 -14.96 -8.73
C THR A 475 -8.97 -16.35 -8.72
N PRO A 476 -10.31 -16.48 -8.63
CA PRO A 476 -10.94 -17.79 -8.65
C PRO A 476 -10.61 -18.51 -9.96
N PRO A 477 -10.28 -19.81 -9.92
CA PRO A 477 -10.05 -20.59 -11.13
C PRO A 477 -11.23 -20.51 -12.11
N SER A 478 -10.99 -20.74 -13.39
CA SER A 478 -12.01 -20.60 -14.45
C SER A 478 -13.24 -21.50 -14.29
N TRP A 479 -13.14 -22.60 -13.53
CA TRP A 479 -14.28 -23.46 -13.21
C TRP A 479 -15.22 -22.84 -12.17
N VAL A 480 -14.73 -21.89 -11.36
CA VAL A 480 -15.52 -21.21 -10.34
C VAL A 480 -16.49 -20.26 -11.05
N PRO A 481 -17.81 -20.43 -10.86
CA PRO A 481 -18.79 -19.58 -11.52
C PRO A 481 -18.68 -18.13 -11.03
N GLN A 482 -18.97 -17.19 -11.92
CA GLN A 482 -19.09 -15.78 -11.55
C GLN A 482 -20.30 -15.56 -10.65
N LEU A 483 -20.27 -14.50 -9.85
CA LEU A 483 -21.43 -14.12 -9.04
C LEU A 483 -22.64 -13.84 -9.94
N PRO A 484 -23.83 -14.33 -9.58
CA PRO A 484 -25.03 -14.17 -10.41
C PRO A 484 -25.50 -12.72 -10.51
N PHE A 485 -25.13 -11.88 -9.54
CA PHE A 485 -25.41 -10.45 -9.48
C PHE A 485 -24.48 -9.77 -8.47
N ASP A 486 -24.30 -8.44 -8.58
CA ASP A 486 -23.58 -7.68 -7.55
C ASP A 486 -24.38 -7.69 -6.23
N PRO A 487 -23.74 -7.97 -5.07
CA PRO A 487 -24.44 -7.97 -3.79
C PRO A 487 -25.19 -6.65 -3.56
N PRO A 488 -26.52 -6.68 -3.40
CA PRO A 488 -27.31 -5.46 -3.26
C PRO A 488 -26.92 -4.72 -1.98
N ASP A 489 -26.93 -3.39 -2.06
CA ASP A 489 -26.57 -2.49 -0.97
C ASP A 489 -27.71 -1.54 -0.57
N THR A 490 -28.92 -1.82 -1.04
CA THR A 490 -30.16 -1.09 -0.74
C THR A 490 -31.15 -1.90 0.10
N VAL A 491 -30.79 -3.12 0.52
CA VAL A 491 -31.66 -4.03 1.28
C VAL A 491 -30.95 -4.56 2.51
N SER A 492 -31.72 -4.76 3.59
CA SER A 492 -31.22 -5.40 4.80
C SER A 492 -30.96 -6.89 4.57
N ILE A 493 -30.19 -7.51 5.48
CA ILE A 493 -30.01 -8.97 5.46
C ILE A 493 -31.36 -9.67 5.64
N ALA A 494 -32.23 -9.15 6.50
CA ALA A 494 -33.55 -9.72 6.72
C ALA A 494 -34.40 -9.71 5.44
N ASP A 495 -34.45 -8.58 4.72
CA ASP A 495 -35.16 -8.49 3.44
C ASP A 495 -34.54 -9.42 2.37
N PHE A 496 -33.21 -9.46 2.31
CA PHE A 496 -32.48 -10.34 1.41
C PHE A 496 -32.77 -11.83 1.67
N MET A 497 -32.81 -12.23 2.94
CA MET A 497 -33.01 -13.62 3.36
C MET A 497 -34.48 -14.04 3.33
N LEU A 498 -35.42 -13.12 3.53
CA LEU A 498 -36.86 -13.43 3.68
C LEU A 498 -37.71 -13.03 2.46
N ASP A 499 -37.10 -12.57 1.36
CA ASP A 499 -37.76 -12.31 0.08
C ASP A 499 -37.20 -13.22 -1.02
N ASP A 500 -38.09 -13.87 -1.78
CA ASP A 500 -37.74 -14.77 -2.88
C ASP A 500 -37.13 -14.02 -4.08
N LYS A 501 -37.26 -12.68 -4.14
CA LYS A 501 -36.73 -11.85 -5.24
C LYS A 501 -35.22 -11.83 -5.36
N HIS A 502 -34.49 -12.23 -4.32
CA HIS A 502 -33.04 -12.10 -4.24
C HIS A 502 -32.27 -13.40 -4.53
N GLY A 503 -32.84 -14.30 -5.34
CA GLY A 503 -32.15 -15.49 -5.85
C GLY A 503 -32.05 -16.67 -4.87
N ARG A 504 -32.63 -16.54 -3.67
CA ARG A 504 -32.74 -17.64 -2.70
C ARG A 504 -33.64 -18.76 -3.22
N HIS A 505 -33.55 -19.93 -2.61
CA HIS A 505 -34.52 -20.99 -2.83
C HIS A 505 -35.91 -20.56 -2.29
N PRO A 506 -37.01 -20.76 -3.04
CA PRO A 506 -38.32 -20.26 -2.65
C PRO A 506 -38.74 -20.69 -1.25
N LEU A 507 -39.24 -19.76 -0.43
CA LEU A 507 -39.60 -20.01 0.97
C LEU A 507 -40.57 -21.20 1.12
N HIS A 508 -41.61 -21.25 0.29
CA HIS A 508 -42.66 -22.26 0.35
C HIS A 508 -42.20 -23.68 -0.01
N HIS A 509 -41.02 -23.81 -0.63
CA HIS A 509 -40.39 -25.10 -0.92
C HIS A 509 -39.14 -25.35 -0.08
N SER A 510 -38.70 -24.37 0.72
CA SER A 510 -37.53 -24.55 1.58
C SER A 510 -37.85 -25.47 2.75
N ARG A 511 -36.85 -26.23 3.21
CA ARG A 511 -36.96 -26.96 4.48
C ARG A 511 -37.18 -25.96 5.63
N PRO A 512 -37.71 -26.41 6.78
CA PRO A 512 -37.68 -25.62 8.01
C PRO A 512 -36.27 -25.07 8.25
N PHE A 513 -36.13 -23.75 8.39
CA PHE A 513 -34.80 -23.13 8.46
C PHE A 513 -33.99 -23.67 9.63
N PHE A 514 -34.62 -23.73 10.80
CA PHE A 514 -33.99 -24.17 12.04
C PHE A 514 -34.91 -25.14 12.76
N THR A 515 -34.38 -26.33 13.04
CA THR A 515 -35.05 -27.39 13.80
C THR A 515 -34.23 -27.68 15.04
N CYS A 516 -34.85 -27.68 16.22
CA CYS A 516 -34.14 -28.05 17.44
C CYS A 516 -33.84 -29.56 17.42
N GLY A 517 -32.55 -29.94 17.40
CA GLY A 517 -32.13 -31.34 17.35
C GLY A 517 -32.38 -32.13 18.65
N LEU A 518 -32.89 -31.49 19.71
CA LEU A 518 -33.25 -32.15 20.98
C LEU A 518 -34.76 -32.31 21.12
N SER A 519 -35.54 -31.25 20.85
CA SER A 519 -36.99 -31.25 21.07
C SER A 519 -37.81 -31.47 19.80
N GLY A 520 -37.21 -31.38 18.61
CA GLY A 520 -37.92 -31.38 17.33
C GLY A 520 -38.74 -30.14 17.04
N LYS A 521 -38.69 -29.09 17.88
CA LYS A 521 -39.36 -27.81 17.61
C LYS A 521 -38.80 -27.20 16.33
N GLU A 522 -39.68 -26.95 15.36
CA GLU A 522 -39.35 -26.34 14.06
C GLU A 522 -40.46 -25.40 13.59
N TYR A 523 -40.13 -24.55 12.63
CA TYR A 523 -41.08 -23.70 11.93
C TYR A 523 -40.78 -23.77 10.44
N THR A 524 -41.82 -23.84 9.61
CA THR A 524 -41.65 -23.68 8.16
C THR A 524 -41.02 -22.32 7.84
N ALA A 525 -40.34 -22.21 6.71
CA ALA A 525 -39.70 -20.95 6.31
C ALA A 525 -40.69 -19.76 6.25
N GLN A 526 -41.95 -20.00 5.89
CA GLN A 526 -43.01 -18.99 5.90
C GLN A 526 -43.41 -18.56 7.32
N GLN A 527 -43.63 -19.53 8.22
CA GLN A 527 -43.90 -19.23 9.63
C GLN A 527 -42.72 -18.51 10.28
N TYR A 528 -41.49 -18.86 9.91
CA TYR A 528 -40.29 -18.20 10.40
C TYR A 528 -40.23 -16.73 9.96
N LYS A 529 -40.56 -16.44 8.69
CA LYS A 529 -40.69 -15.06 8.18
C LYS A 529 -41.74 -14.27 8.96
N GLU A 530 -42.91 -14.84 9.21
CA GLU A 530 -43.96 -14.19 10.01
C GLU A 530 -43.48 -13.93 11.44
N ARG A 531 -42.84 -14.92 12.08
CA ARG A 531 -42.26 -14.78 13.42
C ARG A 531 -41.25 -13.64 13.50
N VAL A 532 -40.38 -13.48 12.50
CA VAL A 532 -39.39 -12.39 12.44
C VAL A 532 -40.07 -11.02 12.39
N ASP A 533 -41.10 -10.87 11.54
CA ASP A 533 -41.87 -9.63 11.44
C ASP A 533 -42.59 -9.29 12.76
N LEU A 534 -43.25 -10.27 13.37
CA LEU A 534 -43.92 -10.10 14.67
C LEU A 534 -42.92 -9.78 15.78
N LEU A 535 -41.76 -10.44 15.81
CA LEU A 535 -40.70 -10.16 16.77
C LEU A 535 -40.17 -8.72 16.61
N ALA A 536 -39.95 -8.27 15.38
CA ALA A 536 -39.50 -6.90 15.11
C ALA A 536 -40.51 -5.86 15.63
N ARG A 537 -41.82 -6.09 15.42
CA ARG A 537 -42.90 -5.26 15.97
C ARG A 537 -42.89 -5.22 17.50
N GLY A 538 -42.77 -6.40 18.13
CA GLY A 538 -42.71 -6.52 19.58
C GLY A 538 -41.52 -5.78 20.18
N ILE A 539 -40.33 -5.91 19.57
CA ILE A 539 -39.11 -5.19 19.99
C ILE A 539 -39.30 -3.68 19.85
N CYS A 540 -39.88 -3.21 18.74
CA CYS A 540 -40.19 -1.79 18.52
C CYS A 540 -41.13 -1.24 19.60
N ALA A 541 -42.23 -1.93 19.90
CA ALA A 541 -43.18 -1.54 20.92
C ALA A 541 -42.55 -1.51 22.32
N GLU A 542 -41.74 -2.51 22.63
CA GLU A 542 -41.10 -2.65 23.95
C GLU A 542 -40.01 -1.61 24.21
N LEU A 543 -39.19 -1.32 23.20
CA LEU A 543 -38.01 -0.45 23.35
C LEU A 543 -38.25 0.98 22.85
N GLY A 544 -39.43 1.27 22.29
CA GLY A 544 -39.76 2.57 21.71
C GLY A 544 -38.95 2.88 20.45
N TRP A 545 -38.53 1.84 19.72
CA TRP A 545 -37.76 1.97 18.49
C TRP A 545 -38.68 2.02 17.27
N ALA A 546 -38.17 2.59 16.17
CA ALA A 546 -38.87 2.58 14.88
C ALA A 546 -37.87 2.42 13.73
N PRO A 547 -38.26 1.77 12.62
CA PRO A 547 -37.51 1.84 11.37
C PRO A 547 -37.27 3.29 10.93
N ASN A 548 -36.20 3.55 10.18
CA ASN A 548 -35.86 4.86 9.61
C ASN A 548 -35.66 6.02 10.62
N LYS A 549 -35.70 5.77 11.94
CA LYS A 549 -35.38 6.73 12.99
C LYS A 549 -34.09 6.36 13.72
N GLY A 550 -33.23 7.34 13.96
CA GLY A 550 -31.93 7.15 14.59
C GLY A 550 -30.92 6.44 13.70
N SER A 551 -29.73 6.24 14.25
CA SER A 551 -28.66 5.43 13.65
C SER A 551 -28.80 3.95 14.07
N GLU A 552 -28.07 3.06 13.39
CA GLU A 552 -27.98 1.66 13.80
C GLU A 552 -27.38 1.48 15.21
N TRP A 553 -26.53 2.43 15.64
CA TRP A 553 -25.90 2.47 16.96
C TRP A 553 -26.87 2.84 18.10
N ASP A 554 -28.05 3.37 17.77
CA ASP A 554 -29.12 3.60 18.73
C ASP A 554 -29.89 2.31 19.05
N LYS A 555 -29.70 1.26 18.25
CA LYS A 555 -30.43 -0.01 18.30
C LYS A 555 -29.49 -1.21 18.33
N VAL A 556 -28.47 -1.16 19.19
CA VAL A 556 -27.53 -2.27 19.41
C VAL A 556 -28.11 -3.25 20.41
N VAL A 557 -28.23 -4.52 20.01
CA VAL A 557 -28.76 -5.62 20.82
C VAL A 557 -27.66 -6.63 21.10
N GLY A 558 -27.36 -6.85 22.38
CA GLY A 558 -26.45 -7.91 22.80
C GLY A 558 -27.14 -9.26 22.89
N VAL A 559 -26.54 -10.31 22.32
CA VAL A 559 -27.09 -11.67 22.40
C VAL A 559 -26.08 -12.58 23.10
N PHE A 560 -26.38 -13.04 24.31
CA PHE A 560 -25.51 -13.92 25.09
C PHE A 560 -26.24 -15.21 25.45
N ALA A 561 -26.26 -16.17 24.52
CA ALA A 561 -26.98 -17.42 24.67
C ALA A 561 -26.32 -18.56 23.89
N PRO A 562 -26.55 -19.83 24.30
CA PRO A 562 -26.25 -21.00 23.46
C PRO A 562 -27.03 -20.95 22.14
N ASN A 563 -26.69 -21.84 21.20
CA ASN A 563 -27.43 -21.91 19.94
C ASN A 563 -28.92 -22.23 20.20
N THR A 564 -29.81 -21.43 19.65
CA THR A 564 -31.26 -21.68 19.66
C THR A 564 -31.83 -21.50 18.25
N ILE A 565 -33.03 -22.03 18.01
CA ILE A 565 -33.72 -21.87 16.72
C ILE A 565 -34.14 -20.40 16.46
N ASP A 566 -34.19 -19.56 17.51
CA ASP A 566 -34.60 -18.16 17.40
C ASP A 566 -33.41 -17.19 17.31
N SER A 567 -32.16 -17.64 17.49
CA SER A 567 -30.98 -16.75 17.50
C SER A 567 -30.85 -15.92 16.21
N ILE A 568 -31.04 -16.55 15.06
CA ILE A 568 -30.93 -15.90 13.75
C ILE A 568 -32.19 -15.09 13.41
N GLY A 569 -33.36 -15.59 13.79
CA GLY A 569 -34.62 -14.85 13.65
C GLY A 569 -34.63 -13.55 14.45
N LEU A 570 -34.02 -13.55 15.64
CA LEU A 570 -33.78 -12.34 16.43
C LEU A 570 -32.87 -11.36 15.68
N ALA A 571 -31.74 -11.83 15.15
CA ALA A 571 -30.84 -10.99 14.35
C ALA A 571 -31.58 -10.36 13.14
N TRP A 572 -32.37 -11.14 12.41
CA TRP A 572 -33.17 -10.62 11.29
C TRP A 572 -34.23 -9.62 11.75
N ALA A 573 -34.89 -9.84 12.90
CA ALA A 573 -35.85 -8.88 13.44
C ALA A 573 -35.18 -7.53 13.80
N ILE A 574 -33.97 -7.57 14.36
CA ILE A 574 -33.15 -6.38 14.64
C ILE A 574 -32.74 -5.68 13.34
N HIS A 575 -32.35 -6.45 12.32
CA HIS A 575 -31.97 -5.90 11.02
C HIS A 575 -33.14 -5.27 10.28
N SER A 576 -34.36 -5.82 10.38
CA SER A 576 -35.57 -5.25 9.79
C SER A 576 -35.92 -3.87 10.34
N ILE A 577 -35.43 -3.51 11.53
CA ILE A 577 -35.60 -2.18 12.14
C ILE A 577 -34.36 -1.30 12.04
N GLY A 578 -33.33 -1.77 11.33
CA GLY A 578 -32.07 -1.06 11.10
C GLY A 578 -31.15 -1.00 12.32
N GLY A 579 -31.15 -2.03 13.16
CA GLY A 579 -30.26 -2.15 14.33
C GLY A 579 -29.07 -3.09 14.11
N ILE A 580 -28.22 -3.19 15.14
CA ILE A 580 -27.01 -4.04 15.16
C ILE A 580 -27.21 -5.21 16.12
N ASP A 581 -26.88 -6.40 15.66
CA ASP A 581 -26.76 -7.59 16.51
C ASP A 581 -25.29 -7.78 16.94
N THR A 582 -25.01 -7.85 18.25
CA THR A 582 -23.68 -8.15 18.80
C THR A 582 -23.72 -9.48 19.53
N PRO A 583 -23.49 -10.60 18.82
CA PRO A 583 -23.62 -11.90 19.43
C PRO A 583 -22.35 -12.24 20.21
N ALA A 584 -22.53 -12.60 21.48
CA ALA A 584 -21.51 -12.99 22.43
C ALA A 584 -21.51 -14.50 22.61
N ASN A 585 -20.33 -15.06 22.79
CA ASN A 585 -20.19 -16.49 22.99
C ASN A 585 -20.76 -16.91 24.35
N ALA A 586 -21.65 -17.89 24.38
CA ALA A 586 -22.29 -18.39 25.61
C ALA A 586 -21.32 -18.90 26.69
N ALA A 587 -20.07 -19.21 26.30
CA ALA A 587 -19.02 -19.68 27.20
C ALA A 587 -18.12 -18.56 27.75
N TYR A 588 -18.39 -17.29 27.44
CA TYR A 588 -17.64 -16.18 27.99
C TYR A 588 -17.71 -16.12 29.51
N VAL A 589 -16.62 -15.62 30.09
CA VAL A 589 -16.61 -15.20 31.49
C VAL A 589 -17.08 -13.76 31.63
N GLU A 590 -17.42 -13.36 32.86
CA GLU A 590 -18.09 -12.08 33.14
C GLU A 590 -17.38 -10.86 32.55
N TRP A 591 -16.04 -10.78 32.66
CA TRP A 591 -15.29 -9.62 32.15
C TRP A 591 -15.25 -9.55 30.62
N GLU A 592 -15.31 -10.69 29.92
CA GLU A 592 -15.35 -10.74 28.45
C GLU A 592 -16.70 -10.24 27.95
N LEU A 593 -17.78 -10.68 28.61
CA LEU A 593 -19.13 -10.20 28.35
C LEU A 593 -19.27 -8.71 28.65
N GLU A 594 -18.76 -8.26 29.81
CA GLU A 594 -18.76 -6.84 30.19
C GLU A 594 -18.02 -5.98 29.15
N HIS A 595 -16.84 -6.42 28.69
CA HIS A 595 -16.08 -5.73 27.66
C HIS A 595 -16.86 -5.61 26.36
N GLN A 596 -17.42 -6.72 25.83
CA GLN A 596 -18.18 -6.69 24.58
C GLN A 596 -19.44 -5.81 24.68
N MET A 597 -20.23 -5.94 25.74
CA MET A 597 -21.47 -5.18 25.91
C MET A 597 -21.21 -3.68 26.08
N LYS A 598 -20.10 -3.33 26.74
CA LYS A 598 -19.66 -1.94 26.90
C LYS A 598 -19.14 -1.35 25.59
N ASP A 599 -18.21 -2.03 24.93
CA ASP A 599 -17.57 -1.54 23.70
C ASP A 599 -18.57 -1.47 22.53
N SER A 600 -19.55 -2.38 22.47
CA SER A 600 -20.63 -2.31 21.47
C SER A 600 -21.68 -1.23 21.74
N GLY A 601 -21.77 -0.72 22.98
CA GLY A 601 -22.83 0.19 23.39
C GLY A 601 -24.23 -0.44 23.41
N ALA A 602 -24.33 -1.73 23.79
CA ALA A 602 -25.58 -2.48 23.80
C ALA A 602 -26.68 -1.79 24.63
N LYS A 603 -27.92 -1.72 24.08
CA LYS A 603 -29.07 -1.06 24.70
C LYS A 603 -29.99 -2.02 25.47
N CYS A 604 -29.97 -3.29 25.07
CA CYS A 604 -30.67 -4.40 25.71
C CYS A 604 -29.88 -5.69 25.48
N ILE A 605 -30.18 -6.73 26.28
CA ILE A 605 -29.51 -8.02 26.19
C ILE A 605 -30.56 -9.14 26.08
N PHE A 606 -30.44 -9.98 25.06
CA PHE A 606 -31.13 -11.26 24.96
C PHE A 606 -30.20 -12.35 25.48
N THR A 607 -30.67 -13.13 26.45
CA THR A 607 -29.88 -14.17 27.11
C THR A 607 -30.70 -15.44 27.31
N ALA A 608 -30.07 -16.55 27.66
CA ALA A 608 -30.77 -17.76 28.04
C ALA A 608 -30.83 -17.91 29.57
N ILE A 609 -31.74 -18.74 30.08
CA ILE A 609 -31.86 -19.03 31.53
C ILE A 609 -30.51 -19.50 32.12
N SER A 610 -29.75 -20.31 31.38
CA SER A 610 -28.41 -20.78 31.77
C SER A 610 -27.38 -19.66 31.97
N ASN A 611 -27.61 -18.49 31.37
CA ASN A 611 -26.67 -17.37 31.31
C ASN A 611 -27.20 -16.12 32.03
N LEU A 612 -28.39 -16.21 32.62
CA LEU A 612 -29.12 -15.06 33.16
C LEU A 612 -28.42 -14.40 34.35
N GLU A 613 -27.86 -15.18 35.28
CA GLU A 613 -27.19 -14.63 36.47
C GLU A 613 -26.00 -13.74 36.08
N MET A 614 -25.11 -14.26 35.23
CA MET A 614 -23.98 -13.49 34.70
C MET A 614 -24.47 -12.25 33.93
N THR A 615 -25.54 -12.40 33.13
CA THR A 615 -26.14 -11.28 32.39
C THR A 615 -26.61 -10.17 33.33
N LEU A 616 -27.27 -10.52 34.44
CA LEU A 616 -27.75 -9.55 35.43
C LEU A 616 -26.59 -8.82 36.11
N ASN A 617 -25.51 -9.52 36.44
CA ASN A 617 -24.31 -8.91 37.03
C ASN A 617 -23.68 -7.89 36.07
N VAL A 618 -23.49 -8.27 34.80
CA VAL A 618 -22.93 -7.37 33.78
C VAL A 618 -23.88 -6.20 33.49
N ALA A 619 -25.18 -6.46 33.32
CA ALA A 619 -26.18 -5.42 33.07
C ALA A 619 -26.20 -4.37 34.19
N LYS A 620 -26.12 -4.81 35.46
CA LYS A 620 -26.03 -3.92 36.62
C LYS A 620 -24.79 -3.03 36.58
N LYS A 621 -23.63 -3.57 36.22
CA LYS A 621 -22.37 -2.79 36.08
C LYS A 621 -22.44 -1.76 34.95
N LEU A 622 -23.12 -2.09 33.85
CA LEU A 622 -23.24 -1.23 32.67
C LEU A 622 -24.45 -0.29 32.73
N GLY A 623 -25.29 -0.37 33.76
CA GLY A 623 -26.49 0.44 33.90
C GLY A 623 -27.62 0.06 32.94
N ILE A 624 -27.65 -1.17 32.43
CA ILE A 624 -28.74 -1.70 31.59
C ILE A 624 -29.89 -2.13 32.53
N PRO A 625 -31.10 -1.53 32.43
CA PRO A 625 -32.23 -1.89 33.27
C PRO A 625 -32.63 -3.35 33.11
N LYS A 626 -33.13 -3.96 34.19
CA LYS A 626 -33.54 -5.38 34.20
C LYS A 626 -34.68 -5.64 33.20
N GLU A 627 -35.52 -4.65 32.96
CA GLU A 627 -36.65 -4.68 32.02
C GLU A 627 -36.19 -4.75 30.56
N LYS A 628 -34.92 -4.43 30.28
CA LYS A 628 -34.28 -4.55 28.96
C LYS A 628 -33.46 -5.84 28.82
N ILE A 629 -33.75 -6.84 29.65
CA ILE A 629 -33.17 -8.18 29.55
C ILE A 629 -34.29 -9.14 29.14
N PHE A 630 -34.09 -9.82 28.02
CA PHE A 630 -35.06 -10.72 27.41
C PHE A 630 -34.51 -12.15 27.35
N LEU A 631 -35.42 -13.13 27.35
CA LEU A 631 -35.05 -14.55 27.41
C LEU A 631 -35.26 -15.26 26.07
N LEU A 632 -34.20 -15.91 25.61
CA LEU A 632 -34.21 -16.93 24.58
C LEU A 632 -34.62 -18.26 25.20
N GLU A 633 -35.59 -18.94 24.59
CA GLU A 633 -36.03 -20.24 25.06
C GLU A 633 -34.97 -21.32 24.77
N LEU A 634 -34.77 -22.19 25.75
CA LEU A 634 -33.94 -23.38 25.61
C LEU A 634 -34.82 -24.64 25.73
N PRO A 635 -34.45 -25.74 25.04
CA PRO A 635 -35.14 -27.01 25.16
C PRO A 635 -35.12 -27.53 26.60
N LYS A 636 -36.18 -28.24 27.02
CA LYS A 636 -36.36 -28.73 28.39
C LYS A 636 -35.21 -29.65 28.83
N GLU A 637 -34.63 -30.37 27.87
CA GLU A 637 -33.48 -31.26 27.99
C GLU A 637 -32.23 -30.51 28.49
N ILE A 638 -32.12 -29.20 28.21
CA ILE A 638 -31.02 -28.34 28.67
C ILE A 638 -31.37 -27.63 29.98
N THR A 639 -32.61 -27.17 30.14
CA THR A 639 -33.02 -26.42 31.34
C THR A 639 -33.38 -27.31 32.53
N GLY A 640 -33.44 -28.63 32.35
CA GLY A 640 -33.97 -29.55 33.36
C GLY A 640 -35.45 -29.29 33.68
N GLY A 641 -36.19 -28.67 32.75
CA GLY A 641 -37.58 -28.26 32.96
C GLY A 641 -37.75 -26.98 33.79
N ALA A 642 -36.69 -26.21 34.04
CA ALA A 642 -36.79 -24.93 34.75
C ALA A 642 -37.76 -23.96 34.03
N ALA A 643 -38.69 -23.39 34.78
CA ALA A 643 -39.63 -22.40 34.27
C ALA A 643 -38.97 -21.03 34.11
N THR A 644 -39.52 -20.22 33.20
CA THR A 644 -39.11 -18.82 33.01
C THR A 644 -39.22 -18.04 34.32
N PRO A 645 -38.12 -17.41 34.80
CA PRO A 645 -38.16 -16.61 36.02
C PRO A 645 -39.18 -15.46 35.93
N LYS A 646 -39.91 -15.21 37.03
CA LYS A 646 -40.91 -14.13 37.10
C LYS A 646 -40.26 -12.76 36.80
N GLY A 647 -40.92 -11.96 35.96
CA GLY A 647 -40.49 -10.60 35.63
C GLY A 647 -39.56 -10.48 34.42
N PHE A 648 -39.32 -11.56 33.67
CA PHE A 648 -38.61 -11.51 32.39
C PHE A 648 -39.54 -11.88 31.25
N LYS A 649 -39.41 -11.19 30.12
CA LYS A 649 -40.13 -11.49 28.87
C LYS A 649 -39.30 -12.42 28.00
N THR A 650 -39.94 -13.42 27.40
CA THR A 650 -39.33 -14.30 26.40
C THR A 650 -39.51 -13.74 24.99
N ILE A 651 -38.79 -14.30 24.01
CA ILE A 651 -39.04 -14.02 22.58
C ILE A 651 -40.50 -14.29 22.19
N ASP A 652 -41.09 -15.40 22.63
CA ASP A 652 -42.48 -15.71 22.29
C ASP A 652 -43.46 -14.70 22.93
N ASN A 653 -43.13 -14.09 24.08
CA ASN A 653 -43.90 -12.97 24.62
C ASN A 653 -43.80 -11.70 23.75
N LEU A 654 -42.62 -11.39 23.21
CA LEU A 654 -42.45 -10.26 22.30
C LEU A 654 -43.15 -10.49 20.96
N ILE A 655 -43.13 -11.71 20.43
CA ILE A 655 -43.89 -12.09 19.23
C ILE A 655 -45.38 -11.91 19.46
N GLU A 656 -45.90 -12.37 20.60
CA GLU A 656 -47.32 -12.19 20.94
C GLU A 656 -47.70 -10.72 21.10
N GLN A 657 -46.85 -9.92 21.75
CA GLN A 657 -47.01 -8.46 21.81
C GLN A 657 -47.05 -7.86 20.40
N GLY A 658 -46.14 -8.27 19.51
CA GLY A 658 -46.07 -7.81 18.12
C GLY A 658 -47.29 -8.16 17.27
N ARG A 659 -48.09 -9.19 17.63
CA ARG A 659 -49.36 -9.49 16.95
C ARG A 659 -50.40 -8.39 17.14
N GLY A 660 -50.36 -7.70 18.29
CA GLY A 660 -51.23 -6.56 18.58
C GLY A 660 -50.79 -5.24 17.92
N GLU A 661 -49.59 -5.21 17.33
CA GLU A 661 -48.96 -4.01 16.80
C GLU A 661 -49.15 -3.85 15.28
N LYS A 662 -49.11 -2.59 14.84
CA LYS A 662 -49.22 -2.26 13.40
C LYS A 662 -47.98 -2.76 12.63
N PRO A 663 -48.14 -3.11 11.33
CA PRO A 663 -47.00 -3.40 10.47
C PRO A 663 -45.97 -2.28 10.46
N LEU A 664 -44.69 -2.66 10.52
CA LEU A 664 -43.59 -1.72 10.50
C LEU A 664 -43.39 -1.11 9.11
N GLU A 665 -42.89 0.12 9.07
CA GLU A 665 -42.44 0.72 7.82
C GLU A 665 -41.20 -0.02 7.30
N LYS A 666 -41.09 -0.20 5.99
CA LYS A 666 -39.87 -0.75 5.38
C LYS A 666 -38.69 0.22 5.53
N LEU A 667 -37.50 -0.34 5.61
CA LEU A 667 -36.26 0.45 5.59
C LEU A 667 -36.12 1.16 4.24
N LYS A 668 -35.81 2.46 4.31
CA LYS A 668 -35.60 3.33 3.16
C LYS A 668 -34.12 3.61 3.02
N TRP A 669 -33.42 2.76 2.27
CA TRP A 669 -31.98 2.88 2.06
C TRP A 669 -31.66 3.38 0.67
N GLU A 670 -30.78 4.37 0.59
CA GLU A 670 -30.17 4.79 -0.66
C GLU A 670 -29.07 3.81 -1.11
N LYS A 671 -28.67 3.93 -2.39
CA LYS A 671 -27.58 3.12 -2.95
C LYS A 671 -26.31 3.27 -2.10
N GLY A 672 -25.71 2.15 -1.72
CA GLY A 672 -24.50 2.10 -0.90
C GLY A 672 -24.73 2.13 0.61
N GLU A 673 -25.95 2.30 1.12
CA GLU A 673 -26.18 2.30 2.58
C GLU A 673 -25.90 0.94 3.23
N GLY A 674 -26.39 -0.15 2.65
CA GLY A 674 -26.13 -1.51 3.14
C GLY A 674 -24.66 -1.90 3.11
N LYS A 675 -23.85 -1.20 2.30
CA LYS A 675 -22.38 -1.33 2.31
C LYS A 675 -21.72 -0.59 3.48
N ARG A 676 -22.37 0.43 4.06
CA ARG A 676 -21.80 1.26 5.14
C ARG A 676 -22.41 0.98 6.52
N ARG A 677 -23.65 0.50 6.57
CA ARG A 677 -24.36 0.19 7.82
C ARG A 677 -23.91 -1.14 8.40
N THR A 678 -23.51 -1.10 9.66
CA THR A 678 -23.15 -2.31 10.41
C THR A 678 -24.42 -3.11 10.73
N ALA A 679 -24.38 -4.42 10.47
CA ALA A 679 -25.45 -5.37 10.78
C ALA A 679 -25.07 -6.25 11.97
N PHE A 680 -23.81 -6.69 12.00
CA PHE A 680 -23.26 -7.49 13.07
C PHE A 680 -21.99 -6.86 13.63
N LEU A 681 -21.83 -6.99 14.95
CA LEU A 681 -20.58 -6.69 15.64
C LEU A 681 -20.03 -7.98 16.27
N CYS A 682 -19.20 -8.70 15.52
CA CYS A 682 -18.60 -9.95 15.98
C CYS A 682 -17.24 -9.68 16.63
N TYR A 683 -17.00 -10.21 17.83
CA TYR A 683 -15.73 -9.99 18.52
C TYR A 683 -14.69 -11.03 18.13
N SER A 684 -13.59 -10.54 17.55
CA SER A 684 -12.42 -11.35 17.18
C SER A 684 -11.37 -11.27 18.29
N SER A 685 -10.89 -12.44 18.73
CA SER A 685 -9.91 -12.55 19.83
C SER A 685 -8.52 -11.97 19.50
N GLY A 686 -8.26 -11.61 18.24
CA GLY A 686 -6.94 -11.17 17.79
C GLY A 686 -5.82 -12.17 18.14
N THR A 687 -4.58 -11.80 17.85
CA THR A 687 -3.38 -12.63 18.15
C THR A 687 -2.55 -12.10 19.32
N SER A 688 -2.91 -10.93 19.88
CA SER A 688 -2.07 -10.26 20.89
C SER A 688 -2.77 -9.19 21.77
N GLY A 689 -4.11 -9.14 21.89
CA GLY A 689 -4.83 -8.08 22.62
C GLY A 689 -6.21 -8.48 23.16
N LEU A 690 -6.96 -7.51 23.71
CA LEU A 690 -8.39 -7.68 24.06
C LEU A 690 -9.22 -7.99 22.80
N PRO A 691 -10.34 -8.73 22.91
CA PRO A 691 -11.24 -8.96 21.79
C PRO A 691 -11.69 -7.65 21.14
N LYS A 692 -11.62 -7.58 19.81
CA LYS A 692 -11.98 -6.39 19.02
C LYS A 692 -13.31 -6.62 18.31
N GLY A 693 -14.24 -5.67 18.40
CA GLY A 693 -15.48 -5.71 17.63
C GLY A 693 -15.23 -5.47 16.15
N VAL A 694 -15.51 -6.46 15.30
CA VAL A 694 -15.45 -6.35 13.84
C VAL A 694 -16.79 -5.86 13.33
N MET A 695 -16.80 -4.73 12.63
CA MET A 695 -18.00 -4.10 12.05
C MET A 695 -18.32 -4.75 10.72
N ILE A 696 -19.35 -5.60 10.71
CA ILE A 696 -19.78 -6.37 9.53
C ILE A 696 -21.02 -5.72 8.95
N SER A 697 -20.95 -5.27 7.70
CA SER A 697 -22.09 -4.62 7.05
C SER A 697 -23.13 -5.61 6.53
N HIS A 698 -24.33 -5.10 6.23
CA HIS A 698 -25.36 -5.90 5.55
C HIS A 698 -24.86 -6.50 4.24
N ARG A 699 -24.19 -5.68 3.41
CA ARG A 699 -23.63 -6.13 2.12
C ARG A 699 -22.57 -7.22 2.31
N ASN A 700 -21.79 -7.20 3.39
CA ASN A 700 -20.75 -8.21 3.60
C ASN A 700 -21.34 -9.61 3.78
N VAL A 701 -22.37 -9.74 4.61
CA VAL A 701 -23.07 -11.03 4.85
C VAL A 701 -23.77 -11.50 3.58
N ILE A 702 -24.47 -10.59 2.89
CA ILE A 702 -25.15 -10.88 1.63
C ILE A 702 -24.15 -11.39 0.59
N ALA A 703 -23.02 -10.69 0.43
CA ALA A 703 -21.97 -11.06 -0.50
C ALA A 703 -21.45 -12.49 -0.25
N ASN A 704 -21.08 -12.82 0.99
CA ASN A 704 -20.50 -14.14 1.25
C ASN A 704 -21.54 -15.27 1.22
N THR A 705 -22.80 -14.97 1.57
CA THR A 705 -23.92 -15.89 1.39
C THR A 705 -24.06 -16.30 -0.07
N ILE A 706 -24.07 -15.33 -1.01
CA ILE A 706 -24.17 -15.64 -2.43
C ILE A 706 -22.87 -16.25 -2.98
N GLN A 707 -21.69 -15.86 -2.48
CA GLN A 707 -20.42 -16.45 -2.88
C GLN A 707 -20.37 -17.95 -2.55
N ILE A 708 -20.74 -18.33 -1.32
CA ILE A 708 -20.78 -19.73 -0.87
C ILE A 708 -21.82 -20.51 -1.70
N ALA A 709 -23.04 -19.99 -1.83
CA ALA A 709 -24.09 -20.65 -2.58
C ALA A 709 -23.73 -20.84 -4.08
N THR A 710 -23.06 -19.85 -4.67
CA THR A 710 -22.60 -19.88 -6.07
C THR A 710 -21.48 -20.89 -6.23
N PHE A 711 -20.50 -20.90 -5.33
CA PHE A 711 -19.39 -21.84 -5.33
C PHE A 711 -19.87 -23.30 -5.19
N ASP A 712 -20.78 -23.57 -4.25
CA ASP A 712 -21.35 -24.91 -4.04
C ASP A 712 -22.30 -25.35 -5.15
N SER A 713 -22.86 -24.41 -5.92
CA SER A 713 -23.83 -24.73 -6.99
C SER A 713 -23.25 -25.66 -8.05
N VAL A 714 -21.94 -25.61 -8.30
CA VAL A 714 -21.26 -26.49 -9.27
C VAL A 714 -21.51 -27.95 -8.94
N TYR A 715 -21.22 -28.35 -7.71
CA TYR A 715 -21.45 -29.70 -7.23
C TYR A 715 -22.94 -29.99 -7.02
N ARG A 716 -23.67 -29.08 -6.36
CA ARG A 716 -25.08 -29.33 -6.00
C ARG A 716 -25.99 -29.48 -7.22
N ASN A 717 -25.67 -28.81 -8.33
CA ASN A 717 -26.43 -28.97 -9.56
C ASN A 717 -26.36 -30.40 -10.13
N THR A 718 -25.28 -31.14 -9.84
CA THR A 718 -25.16 -32.56 -10.22
C THR A 718 -26.09 -33.49 -9.43
N LEU A 719 -26.59 -33.02 -8.27
CA LEU A 719 -27.49 -33.76 -7.41
C LEU A 719 -28.98 -33.47 -7.67
N ASN A 720 -29.28 -32.53 -8.58
CA ASN A 720 -30.66 -32.20 -8.91
C ASN A 720 -31.33 -33.39 -9.61
N ASP A 721 -32.53 -33.75 -9.15
CA ASP A 721 -33.37 -34.71 -9.86
C ASP A 721 -33.90 -34.06 -11.15
N PRO A 722 -33.62 -34.60 -12.35
CA PRO A 722 -34.14 -34.07 -13.60
C PRO A 722 -35.67 -34.00 -13.67
N LYS A 723 -36.37 -34.76 -12.82
CA LYS A 723 -37.84 -34.76 -12.72
C LYS A 723 -38.37 -33.72 -11.73
N SER A 724 -37.51 -33.18 -10.86
CA SER A 724 -37.86 -32.14 -9.91
C SER A 724 -37.73 -30.76 -10.56
N LYS A 725 -38.74 -29.90 -10.36
CA LYS A 725 -38.65 -28.48 -10.73
C LYS A 725 -37.79 -27.66 -9.77
N TYR A 726 -37.45 -28.23 -8.61
CA TYR A 726 -36.72 -27.57 -7.52
C TYR A 726 -35.33 -28.16 -7.36
N LYS A 727 -34.41 -27.33 -6.86
CA LYS A 727 -33.02 -27.72 -6.62
C LYS A 727 -32.93 -28.73 -5.48
N TYR A 728 -31.83 -29.47 -5.45
CA TYR A 728 -31.48 -30.38 -4.38
C TYR A 728 -31.45 -29.67 -3.02
N GLN A 729 -32.02 -30.31 -2.00
CA GLN A 729 -32.11 -29.83 -0.64
C GLN A 729 -31.65 -30.89 0.36
N GLU A 730 -31.05 -30.46 1.46
CA GLU A 730 -30.50 -31.33 2.49
C GLU A 730 -30.63 -30.77 3.91
N ASN A 731 -30.32 -31.61 4.92
CA ASN A 731 -30.20 -31.18 6.30
C ASN A 731 -28.73 -31.00 6.68
N ALA A 732 -28.40 -29.89 7.32
CA ALA A 732 -27.07 -29.60 7.83
C ALA A 732 -27.03 -29.52 9.35
N LEU A 733 -25.88 -29.87 9.92
CA LEU A 733 -25.66 -29.81 11.37
C LEU A 733 -25.42 -28.36 11.85
N GLY A 734 -26.32 -27.85 12.69
CA GLY A 734 -26.27 -26.54 13.35
C GLY A 734 -25.58 -26.56 14.71
N LEU A 735 -24.35 -27.05 14.77
CA LEU A 735 -23.64 -27.30 16.04
C LEU A 735 -22.68 -26.16 16.43
N LEU A 736 -21.96 -25.57 15.49
CA LEU A 736 -20.95 -24.57 15.82
C LEU A 736 -21.61 -23.28 16.34
N PRO A 737 -20.94 -22.50 17.22
CA PRO A 737 -21.54 -21.32 17.82
C PRO A 737 -22.07 -20.33 16.78
N MET A 738 -23.38 -20.03 16.84
CA MET A 738 -24.03 -19.05 15.98
C MET A 738 -23.57 -17.62 16.29
N SER A 739 -22.95 -17.41 17.45
CA SER A 739 -22.30 -16.15 17.81
C SER A 739 -20.95 -15.92 17.12
N HIS A 740 -20.41 -16.94 16.43
CA HIS A 740 -19.18 -16.85 15.68
C HIS A 740 -19.49 -16.84 14.18
N ILE A 741 -18.68 -16.12 13.41
CA ILE A 741 -18.96 -15.84 11.99
C ILE A 741 -19.16 -17.11 11.13
N TYR A 742 -18.49 -18.20 11.48
CA TYR A 742 -18.67 -19.52 10.85
C TYR A 742 -20.11 -20.03 11.04
N GLY A 743 -20.57 -20.19 12.28
CA GLY A 743 -21.96 -20.60 12.56
C GLY A 743 -22.95 -19.60 12.00
N LEU A 744 -22.66 -18.30 12.14
CA LEU A 744 -23.51 -17.22 11.69
C LEU A 744 -23.76 -17.26 10.18
N VAL A 745 -22.73 -17.20 9.34
CA VAL A 745 -22.92 -17.04 7.89
C VAL A 745 -22.90 -18.37 7.16
N VAL A 746 -21.92 -19.24 7.41
CA VAL A 746 -21.76 -20.50 6.66
C VAL A 746 -22.90 -21.46 7.00
N ILE A 747 -23.16 -21.67 8.29
CA ILE A 747 -24.21 -22.60 8.72
C ILE A 747 -25.58 -21.95 8.59
N CYS A 748 -25.79 -20.75 9.15
CA CYS A 748 -27.14 -20.22 9.25
C CYS A 748 -27.62 -19.39 8.06
N HIS A 749 -26.77 -18.61 7.37
CA HIS A 749 -27.22 -17.80 6.23
C HIS A 749 -27.10 -18.57 4.91
N ALA A 750 -25.93 -19.14 4.59
CA ALA A 750 -25.70 -19.81 3.31
C ALA A 750 -26.57 -21.06 3.13
N THR A 751 -26.70 -21.90 4.16
CA THR A 751 -27.54 -23.12 4.13
C THR A 751 -29.01 -22.80 3.85
N VAL A 752 -29.61 -21.89 4.63
CA VAL A 752 -31.05 -21.59 4.49
C VAL A 752 -31.37 -20.75 3.24
N TYR A 753 -30.39 -20.01 2.72
CA TYR A 753 -30.49 -19.34 1.42
C TYR A 753 -30.61 -20.35 0.26
N GLN A 754 -29.91 -21.49 0.37
CA GLN A 754 -29.98 -22.60 -0.59
C GLN A 754 -31.26 -23.45 -0.44
N GLY A 755 -32.07 -23.21 0.60
CA GLY A 755 -33.33 -23.92 0.86
C GLY A 755 -33.18 -25.16 1.73
N ASP A 756 -31.99 -25.36 2.30
CA ASP A 756 -31.67 -26.45 3.22
C ASP A 756 -32.14 -26.15 4.65
N GLY A 757 -32.24 -27.21 5.47
CA GLY A 757 -32.60 -27.11 6.88
C GLY A 757 -31.38 -27.20 7.80
N VAL A 758 -31.38 -26.46 8.90
CA VAL A 758 -30.32 -26.49 9.92
C VAL A 758 -30.84 -27.16 11.18
N ILE A 759 -30.22 -28.28 11.58
CA ILE A 759 -30.56 -29.01 12.81
C ILE A 759 -29.71 -28.44 13.96
N VAL A 760 -30.32 -27.59 14.78
CA VAL A 760 -29.65 -26.80 15.82
C VAL A 760 -29.43 -27.62 17.08
N LEU A 761 -28.16 -27.72 17.50
CA LEU A 761 -27.77 -28.26 18.79
C LEU A 761 -27.16 -27.14 19.67
N PRO A 762 -27.61 -26.96 20.93
CA PRO A 762 -27.12 -25.88 21.80
C PRO A 762 -25.62 -25.97 22.13
N LYS A 763 -25.09 -27.19 22.22
CA LYS A 763 -23.69 -27.50 22.52
C LYS A 763 -23.31 -28.88 21.96
N PHE A 764 -22.00 -29.14 21.88
CA PHE A 764 -21.49 -30.45 21.49
C PHE A 764 -21.53 -31.43 22.66
N GLU A 765 -22.29 -32.50 22.47
CA GLU A 765 -22.26 -33.71 23.27
C GLU A 765 -22.32 -34.89 22.29
N MET A 766 -21.37 -35.83 22.36
CA MET A 766 -21.19 -36.84 21.31
C MET A 766 -22.46 -37.65 21.07
N ALA A 767 -23.09 -38.18 22.12
CA ALA A 767 -24.25 -39.05 22.01
C ALA A 767 -25.47 -38.35 21.39
N SER A 768 -25.78 -37.11 21.81
CA SER A 768 -26.91 -36.37 21.25
C SER A 768 -26.61 -35.85 19.85
N CYS A 769 -25.36 -35.52 19.54
CA CYS A 769 -24.95 -35.15 18.18
C CYS A 769 -25.11 -36.33 17.21
N LEU A 770 -24.66 -37.53 17.59
CA LEU A 770 -24.82 -38.73 16.77
C LEU A 770 -26.29 -39.15 16.63
N SER A 771 -27.08 -39.04 17.70
CA SER A 771 -28.54 -39.26 17.63
C SER A 771 -29.19 -38.29 16.64
N ALA A 772 -28.90 -36.99 16.74
CA ALA A 772 -29.46 -36.01 15.83
C ALA A 772 -29.05 -36.25 14.36
N ILE A 773 -27.81 -36.70 14.11
CA ILE A 773 -27.37 -37.07 12.75
C ILE A 773 -28.22 -38.20 12.18
N GLN A 774 -28.47 -39.23 12.98
CA GLN A 774 -29.30 -40.38 12.60
C GLN A 774 -30.78 -39.96 12.42
N ASP A 775 -31.37 -39.36 13.46
CA ASP A 775 -32.81 -39.13 13.58
C ASP A 775 -33.30 -38.11 12.55
N TYR A 776 -32.49 -37.07 12.28
CA TYR A 776 -32.80 -36.05 11.28
C TYR A 776 -32.14 -36.30 9.92
N LYS A 777 -31.45 -37.43 9.74
CA LYS A 777 -30.80 -37.85 8.49
C LYS A 777 -29.90 -36.74 7.92
N ILE A 778 -29.02 -36.20 8.76
CA ILE A 778 -28.18 -35.05 8.41
C ILE A 778 -27.19 -35.43 7.31
N ASN A 779 -27.10 -34.61 6.27
CA ASN A 779 -26.27 -34.85 5.09
C ASN A 779 -24.91 -34.15 5.15
N VAL A 780 -24.87 -32.96 5.75
CA VAL A 780 -23.66 -32.13 5.85
C VAL A 780 -23.33 -31.85 7.30
N LEU A 781 -22.11 -32.20 7.71
CA LEU A 781 -21.62 -31.90 9.05
C LEU A 781 -20.66 -30.71 9.00
N PHE A 782 -21.03 -29.63 9.67
CA PHE A 782 -20.13 -28.51 9.91
C PHE A 782 -19.36 -28.75 11.22
N LEU A 783 -18.09 -29.13 11.10
CA LEU A 783 -17.27 -29.58 12.22
C LEU A 783 -16.01 -28.73 12.36
N VAL A 784 -15.33 -28.91 13.50
CA VAL A 784 -13.97 -28.38 13.74
C VAL A 784 -13.03 -29.55 14.03
N PRO A 785 -11.72 -29.42 13.79
CA PRO A 785 -10.77 -30.53 13.96
C PRO A 785 -10.86 -31.27 15.31
N PRO A 786 -11.04 -30.61 16.47
CA PRO A 786 -11.19 -31.32 17.75
C PRO A 786 -12.38 -32.31 17.79
N ILE A 787 -13.50 -31.98 17.13
CA ILE A 787 -14.66 -32.88 17.08
C ILE A 787 -14.34 -34.08 16.18
N ILE A 788 -13.67 -33.85 15.06
CA ILE A 788 -13.26 -34.91 14.14
C ILE A 788 -12.30 -35.88 14.84
N ILE A 789 -11.32 -35.37 15.58
CA ILE A 789 -10.39 -36.20 16.38
C ILE A 789 -11.18 -37.03 17.40
N ASN A 790 -12.12 -36.40 18.12
CA ASN A 790 -12.96 -37.10 19.08
C ASN A 790 -13.79 -38.24 18.41
N MET A 791 -14.33 -38.00 17.21
CA MET A 791 -15.02 -39.04 16.44
C MET A 791 -14.07 -40.19 16.06
N VAL A 792 -12.89 -39.89 15.50
CA VAL A 792 -11.89 -40.89 15.10
C VAL A 792 -11.45 -41.77 16.27
N ASN A 793 -11.31 -41.17 17.45
CA ASN A 793 -10.89 -41.89 18.67
C ASN A 793 -12.02 -42.71 19.31
N ASN A 794 -13.28 -42.50 18.93
CA ASN A 794 -14.45 -43.15 19.52
C ASN A 794 -15.20 -44.06 18.54
N LYS A 795 -14.47 -44.85 17.74
CA LYS A 795 -15.03 -45.81 16.75
C LYS A 795 -16.13 -46.72 17.32
N PRO A 796 -16.02 -47.30 18.53
CA PRO A 796 -17.07 -48.15 19.08
C PRO A 796 -18.40 -47.42 19.29
N THR A 797 -18.34 -46.12 19.61
CA THR A 797 -19.54 -45.28 19.78
C THR A 797 -20.16 -44.93 18.43
N LEU A 798 -19.34 -44.58 17.43
CA LEU A 798 -19.83 -44.29 16.07
C LEU A 798 -20.63 -45.45 15.47
N LYS A 799 -20.20 -46.70 15.70
CA LYS A 799 -20.87 -47.92 15.22
C LYS A 799 -22.27 -48.14 15.80
N LYS A 800 -22.66 -47.42 16.86
CA LYS A 800 -23.98 -47.56 17.49
C LYS A 800 -25.09 -46.75 16.78
N TYR A 801 -24.71 -45.87 15.85
CA TYR A 801 -25.62 -44.96 15.17
C TYR A 801 -25.56 -45.17 13.65
N ASP A 802 -26.69 -44.98 12.96
CA ASP A 802 -26.72 -44.94 11.50
C ASP A 802 -26.30 -43.55 11.00
N LEU A 803 -25.12 -43.50 10.39
CA LEU A 803 -24.52 -42.28 9.84
C LEU A 803 -24.45 -42.31 8.30
N SER A 804 -25.20 -43.22 7.67
CA SER A 804 -25.15 -43.47 6.21
C SER A 804 -25.66 -42.30 5.36
N HIS A 805 -26.45 -41.40 5.94
CA HIS A 805 -27.01 -40.23 5.26
C HIS A 805 -26.02 -39.07 5.10
N VAL A 806 -24.90 -39.10 5.84
CA VAL A 806 -23.86 -38.07 5.76
C VAL A 806 -23.10 -38.24 4.45
N LYS A 807 -23.09 -37.18 3.63
CA LYS A 807 -22.41 -37.12 2.34
C LYS A 807 -21.12 -36.33 2.40
N SER A 808 -21.09 -35.28 3.23
CA SER A 808 -19.92 -34.41 3.32
C SER A 808 -19.72 -33.82 4.71
N ILE A 809 -18.47 -33.49 4.99
CA ILE A 809 -18.05 -32.69 6.12
C ILE A 809 -17.46 -31.42 5.56
N PHE A 810 -17.77 -30.29 6.19
CA PHE A 810 -17.04 -29.04 5.99
C PHE A 810 -16.37 -28.64 7.30
N THR A 811 -15.04 -28.52 7.28
CA THR A 811 -14.23 -28.10 8.42
C THR A 811 -13.45 -26.82 8.12
N GLY A 812 -13.22 -26.03 9.16
CA GLY A 812 -12.42 -24.81 9.09
C GLY A 812 -11.99 -24.39 10.49
N ALA A 813 -11.70 -23.09 10.67
CA ALA A 813 -11.27 -22.43 11.92
C ALA A 813 -9.91 -22.87 12.48
N ALA A 814 -9.49 -24.10 12.25
CA ALA A 814 -8.18 -24.64 12.62
C ALA A 814 -7.70 -25.65 11.55
N PRO A 815 -6.38 -25.84 11.40
CA PRO A 815 -5.84 -26.79 10.44
C PRO A 815 -6.27 -28.22 10.79
N LEU A 816 -6.79 -28.96 9.81
CA LEU A 816 -7.01 -30.40 9.93
C LEU A 816 -5.77 -31.13 9.39
N GLY A 817 -5.08 -31.84 10.28
CA GLY A 817 -3.93 -32.66 9.91
C GLY A 817 -4.33 -33.75 8.90
N ARG A 818 -3.49 -33.97 7.88
CA ARG A 818 -3.71 -34.98 6.84
C ARG A 818 -4.00 -36.36 7.44
N GLU A 819 -3.25 -36.76 8.46
CA GLU A 819 -3.38 -38.07 9.12
C GLU A 819 -4.75 -38.24 9.81
N THR A 820 -5.28 -37.18 10.40
CA THR A 820 -6.64 -37.17 10.98
C THR A 820 -7.70 -37.28 9.89
N ALA A 821 -7.53 -36.57 8.77
CA ALA A 821 -8.42 -36.68 7.62
C ALA A 821 -8.41 -38.09 7.02
N ASP A 822 -7.22 -38.67 6.82
CA ASP A 822 -7.04 -40.04 6.33
C ASP A 822 -7.68 -41.06 7.29
N SER A 823 -7.53 -40.87 8.61
CA SER A 823 -8.14 -41.73 9.62
C SER A 823 -9.67 -41.67 9.60
N LEU A 824 -10.26 -40.49 9.41
CA LEU A 824 -11.70 -40.34 9.27
C LEU A 824 -12.20 -40.94 7.96
N GLN A 825 -11.49 -40.71 6.85
CA GLN A 825 -11.81 -41.28 5.54
C GLN A 825 -11.77 -42.82 5.57
N ALA A 826 -10.85 -43.41 6.33
CA ALA A 826 -10.78 -44.86 6.50
C ALA A 826 -11.98 -45.43 7.28
N ILE A 827 -12.61 -44.65 8.17
CA ILE A 827 -13.84 -45.04 8.88
C ILE A 827 -15.05 -44.85 7.97
N PHE A 828 -15.11 -43.75 7.22
CA PHE A 828 -16.21 -43.40 6.32
C PHE A 828 -15.69 -43.11 4.90
N PRO A 829 -15.51 -44.14 4.05
CA PRO A 829 -14.92 -43.98 2.72
C PRO A 829 -15.70 -43.09 1.76
N ASP A 830 -17.02 -42.99 1.93
CA ASP A 830 -17.89 -42.22 1.03
C ASP A 830 -18.02 -40.75 1.42
N TRP A 831 -17.53 -40.35 2.61
CA TRP A 831 -17.64 -38.98 3.08
C TRP A 831 -16.70 -38.06 2.32
N LYS A 832 -17.22 -36.93 1.84
CA LYS A 832 -16.42 -35.86 1.23
C LYS A 832 -15.93 -34.90 2.32
N ILE A 833 -14.67 -35.05 2.73
CA ILE A 833 -14.05 -34.22 3.78
C ILE A 833 -13.50 -32.92 3.17
N ARG A 834 -14.31 -31.87 3.21
CA ARG A 834 -13.99 -30.55 2.67
C ARG A 834 -13.39 -29.65 3.76
N GLN A 835 -12.43 -28.83 3.36
CA GLN A 835 -11.89 -27.74 4.17
C GLN A 835 -12.20 -26.38 3.53
N GLY A 836 -12.25 -25.34 4.36
CA GLY A 836 -12.25 -23.96 3.92
C GLY A 836 -11.53 -23.04 4.91
N TYR A 837 -11.18 -21.86 4.42
CA TYR A 837 -10.47 -20.84 5.19
C TYR A 837 -11.18 -19.51 5.13
N GLY A 838 -11.16 -18.80 6.25
CA GLY A 838 -11.87 -17.56 6.43
C GLY A 838 -11.60 -16.93 7.80
N LEU A 839 -11.90 -15.64 7.91
CA LEU A 839 -11.75 -14.86 9.13
C LEU A 839 -13.04 -14.09 9.42
N THR A 840 -13.17 -13.57 10.64
CA THR A 840 -14.25 -12.64 10.98
C THR A 840 -14.20 -11.40 10.10
N GLU A 841 -12.99 -10.92 9.84
CA GLU A 841 -12.67 -9.71 9.08
C GLU A 841 -12.98 -9.84 7.56
N THR A 842 -13.19 -11.06 7.06
CA THR A 842 -13.61 -11.34 5.66
C THR A 842 -15.07 -11.74 5.51
N CYS A 843 -15.81 -11.88 6.62
CA CYS A 843 -17.22 -12.24 6.67
C CYS A 843 -17.66 -13.19 5.55
N THR A 844 -17.09 -14.38 5.35
CA THR A 844 -16.25 -15.18 6.23
C THR A 844 -15.29 -16.01 5.38
N VAL A 845 -15.81 -16.78 4.42
CA VAL A 845 -15.03 -17.75 3.63
C VAL A 845 -14.31 -17.02 2.50
N VAL A 846 -13.00 -17.20 2.42
CA VAL A 846 -12.11 -16.68 1.36
C VAL A 846 -11.87 -17.75 0.31
N CYS A 847 -11.58 -18.98 0.76
CA CYS A 847 -11.42 -20.15 -0.10
C CYS A 847 -12.06 -21.40 0.52
N SER A 848 -12.45 -22.33 -0.34
CA SER A 848 -13.12 -23.58 0.01
C SER A 848 -12.75 -24.67 -0.98
N SER A 849 -12.75 -25.92 -0.53
CA SER A 849 -12.68 -27.09 -1.42
C SER A 849 -14.08 -27.51 -1.87
N ILE A 850 -14.21 -27.98 -3.11
CA ILE A 850 -15.43 -28.64 -3.60
C ILE A 850 -15.29 -30.16 -3.48
N PRO A 851 -16.41 -30.91 -3.39
CA PRO A 851 -16.38 -32.38 -3.33
C PRO A 851 -15.58 -33.09 -4.43
N ASP A 852 -15.47 -32.46 -5.61
CA ASP A 852 -14.78 -33.03 -6.78
C ASP A 852 -13.28 -32.68 -6.85
N ASP A 853 -12.81 -31.79 -5.98
CA ASP A 853 -11.41 -31.32 -5.96
C ASP A 853 -10.92 -31.16 -4.50
N ILE A 854 -10.96 -32.27 -3.76
CA ILE A 854 -10.46 -32.34 -2.37
C ILE A 854 -8.99 -32.69 -2.38
N TRP A 855 -8.17 -31.84 -1.75
CA TRP A 855 -6.76 -32.11 -1.51
C TRP A 855 -6.43 -31.88 -0.03
N PHE A 856 -6.16 -32.96 0.71
CA PHE A 856 -5.92 -32.87 2.16
C PHE A 856 -4.73 -31.97 2.51
N GLY A 857 -4.95 -31.06 3.46
CA GLY A 857 -4.02 -30.00 3.83
C GLY A 857 -4.26 -28.69 3.08
N SER A 858 -5.00 -28.70 1.97
CA SER A 858 -5.45 -27.50 1.28
C SER A 858 -6.75 -26.96 1.87
N CYS A 859 -6.92 -25.64 1.79
CA CYS A 859 -8.19 -24.95 2.02
C CYS A 859 -9.01 -24.76 0.73
N GLY A 860 -8.52 -25.29 -0.40
CA GLY A 860 -9.19 -25.24 -1.70
C GLY A 860 -9.02 -23.93 -2.46
N SER A 861 -9.93 -23.66 -3.38
CA SER A 861 -9.87 -22.53 -4.33
C SER A 861 -10.61 -21.30 -3.80
N LEU A 862 -10.23 -20.13 -4.31
CA LEU A 862 -10.89 -18.86 -4.00
C LEU A 862 -12.37 -18.86 -4.40
N LEU A 863 -13.20 -18.22 -3.59
CA LEU A 863 -14.63 -18.03 -3.87
C LEU A 863 -14.85 -16.97 -4.97
N PRO A 864 -16.01 -16.96 -5.66
CA PRO A 864 -16.33 -15.97 -6.68
C PRO A 864 -16.14 -14.52 -6.20
N GLY A 865 -15.50 -13.66 -6.99
CA GLY A 865 -15.28 -12.26 -6.61
C GLY A 865 -14.32 -12.03 -5.44
N VAL A 866 -13.57 -13.07 -5.03
CA VAL A 866 -12.45 -12.95 -4.09
C VAL A 866 -11.14 -12.87 -4.86
N GLU A 867 -10.33 -11.91 -4.49
CA GLU A 867 -8.97 -11.71 -4.98
C GLU A 867 -7.98 -11.91 -3.84
N ALA A 868 -6.84 -12.54 -4.14
CA ALA A 868 -5.79 -12.76 -3.16
C ALA A 868 -4.41 -12.34 -3.66
N LYS A 869 -3.55 -11.97 -2.72
CA LYS A 869 -2.11 -11.74 -2.93
C LYS A 869 -1.31 -12.46 -1.87
N ILE A 870 -0.10 -12.86 -2.22
CA ILE A 870 0.89 -13.36 -1.27
C ILE A 870 1.98 -12.29 -1.16
N MET A 871 2.29 -11.83 0.05
CA MET A 871 3.29 -10.81 0.31
C MET A 871 4.45 -11.38 1.13
N SER A 872 5.68 -11.20 0.65
CA SER A 872 6.88 -11.52 1.42
C SER A 872 7.01 -10.65 2.68
N VAL A 873 7.88 -11.07 3.60
CA VAL A 873 8.19 -10.34 4.84
C VAL A 873 8.79 -8.96 4.54
N GLU A 874 9.51 -8.83 3.42
CA GLU A 874 10.13 -7.60 2.93
C GLU A 874 9.14 -6.66 2.21
N GLY A 875 7.87 -7.06 2.06
CA GLY A 875 6.82 -6.27 1.43
C GLY A 875 6.78 -6.36 -0.11
N GLN A 876 7.42 -7.39 -0.70
CA GLN A 876 7.32 -7.69 -2.13
C GLN A 876 6.20 -8.68 -2.42
N GLU A 877 5.47 -8.47 -3.52
CA GLU A 877 4.43 -9.39 -3.99
C GLU A 877 5.07 -10.69 -4.54
N ILE A 878 4.65 -11.82 -4.00
CA ILE A 878 5.08 -13.16 -4.40
C ILE A 878 4.16 -13.64 -5.51
N THR A 879 4.75 -13.90 -6.68
CA THR A 879 4.04 -14.33 -7.89
C THR A 879 4.25 -15.80 -8.24
N GLY A 880 5.23 -16.48 -7.62
CA GLY A 880 5.45 -17.91 -7.86
C GLY A 880 4.50 -18.80 -7.05
N TYR A 881 4.12 -19.95 -7.62
CA TYR A 881 3.56 -21.05 -6.84
C TYR A 881 4.61 -21.58 -5.85
N ASP A 882 4.13 -22.24 -4.80
CA ASP A 882 4.98 -22.90 -3.79
C ASP A 882 5.88 -21.97 -2.96
N GLN A 883 5.64 -20.66 -3.01
CA GLN A 883 6.37 -19.65 -2.24
C GLN A 883 5.52 -19.14 -1.06
N PRO A 884 6.03 -19.19 0.19
CA PRO A 884 5.30 -18.74 1.35
C PRO A 884 5.35 -17.21 1.52
N GLY A 885 4.22 -16.63 1.94
CA GLY A 885 4.13 -15.25 2.37
C GLY A 885 2.79 -14.93 3.01
N GLU A 886 2.59 -13.71 3.45
CA GLU A 886 1.34 -13.25 4.05
C GLU A 886 0.20 -13.22 3.01
N LEU A 887 -0.91 -13.87 3.32
CA LEU A 887 -2.12 -13.80 2.51
C LEU A 887 -2.84 -12.47 2.72
N LEU A 888 -3.10 -11.76 1.63
CA LEU A 888 -3.95 -10.58 1.57
C LEU A 888 -5.19 -10.91 0.75
N ALA A 889 -6.37 -10.48 1.20
CA ALA A 889 -7.63 -10.77 0.53
C ALA A 889 -8.43 -9.49 0.24
N ARG A 890 -9.03 -9.41 -0.96
CA ARG A 890 -9.99 -8.36 -1.36
C ARG A 890 -11.26 -9.04 -1.84
N SER A 891 -12.40 -8.65 -1.29
CA SER A 891 -13.70 -9.24 -1.61
C SER A 891 -14.81 -8.26 -1.21
N PRO A 892 -15.99 -8.29 -1.87
CA PRO A 892 -17.20 -7.62 -1.39
C PRO A 892 -17.61 -8.00 0.05
N SER A 893 -17.14 -9.15 0.54
CA SER A 893 -17.37 -9.62 1.91
C SER A 893 -16.39 -9.07 2.95
N VAL A 894 -15.29 -8.43 2.54
CA VAL A 894 -14.33 -7.81 3.48
C VAL A 894 -15.03 -6.73 4.30
N THR A 895 -14.87 -6.82 5.62
CA THR A 895 -15.64 -6.03 6.60
C THR A 895 -15.21 -4.56 6.65
N LEU A 896 -15.97 -3.73 7.37
CA LEU A 896 -15.72 -2.28 7.46
C LEU A 896 -14.50 -1.92 8.30
N GLY A 897 -14.02 -2.86 9.11
CA GLY A 897 -12.95 -2.67 10.08
C GLY A 897 -13.36 -2.97 11.51
N TYR A 898 -12.47 -2.65 12.43
CA TYR A 898 -12.66 -2.74 13.86
C TYR A 898 -13.30 -1.47 14.43
N LEU A 899 -14.29 -1.66 15.31
CA LEU A 899 -14.94 -0.62 16.06
C LEU A 899 -13.92 0.10 16.97
N ASN A 900 -13.97 1.44 16.97
CA ASN A 900 -13.16 2.29 17.85
C ASN A 900 -11.64 2.01 17.82
N ASN A 901 -11.10 1.48 16.72
CA ASN A 901 -9.70 1.05 16.64
C ASN A 901 -9.03 1.41 15.31
N GLU A 902 -8.85 2.71 15.06
CA GLU A 902 -8.22 3.23 13.84
C GLU A 902 -6.81 2.67 13.58
N LYS A 903 -6.04 2.42 14.64
CA LYS A 903 -4.70 1.84 14.51
C LYS A 903 -4.77 0.44 13.91
N ALA A 904 -5.62 -0.44 14.46
CA ALA A 904 -5.81 -1.77 13.91
C ALA A 904 -6.36 -1.71 12.48
N ASN A 905 -7.22 -0.74 12.17
CA ASN A 905 -7.76 -0.55 10.82
C ASN A 905 -6.66 -0.21 9.81
N LYS A 906 -5.82 0.79 10.10
CA LYS A 906 -4.70 1.19 9.24
C LYS A 906 -3.67 0.07 9.04
N GLU A 907 -3.47 -0.78 10.05
CA GLU A 907 -2.55 -1.92 9.97
C GLU A 907 -3.13 -3.11 9.19
N THR A 908 -4.45 -3.31 9.24
CA THR A 908 -5.13 -4.51 8.68
C THR A 908 -5.66 -4.27 7.27
N TYR A 909 -6.18 -3.07 6.97
CA TYR A 909 -6.79 -2.75 5.67
C TYR A 909 -5.88 -1.77 4.93
N VAL A 910 -5.17 -2.26 3.92
CA VAL A 910 -4.13 -1.52 3.18
C VAL A 910 -4.39 -1.67 1.69
N ASP A 911 -4.45 -0.55 0.97
CA ASP A 911 -4.63 -0.51 -0.49
C ASP A 911 -5.84 -1.32 -1.00
N GLY A 912 -6.92 -1.35 -0.22
CA GLY A 912 -8.15 -2.10 -0.53
C GLY A 912 -8.08 -3.60 -0.27
N TYR A 913 -6.97 -4.12 0.24
CA TYR A 913 -6.82 -5.51 0.70
C TYR A 913 -6.84 -5.59 2.23
N MET A 914 -7.34 -6.71 2.75
CA MET A 914 -7.27 -7.08 4.15
C MET A 914 -6.10 -8.04 4.36
N ARG A 915 -5.16 -7.66 5.22
CA ARG A 915 -4.02 -8.47 5.66
C ARG A 915 -4.48 -9.51 6.67
N THR A 916 -4.44 -10.78 6.29
CA THR A 916 -4.94 -11.87 7.15
C THR A 916 -4.06 -12.12 8.37
N GLY A 917 -2.77 -11.76 8.29
CA GLY A 917 -1.77 -12.13 9.30
C GLY A 917 -1.41 -13.62 9.31
N ASP A 918 -1.86 -14.36 8.29
CA ASP A 918 -1.59 -15.79 8.09
C ASP A 918 -0.62 -15.96 6.91
N GLU A 919 0.38 -16.82 7.11
CA GLU A 919 1.29 -17.23 6.06
C GLU A 919 0.61 -18.31 5.22
N ALA A 920 0.61 -18.12 3.90
CA ALA A 920 -0.01 -19.03 2.96
C ALA A 920 0.92 -19.29 1.76
N VAL A 921 0.61 -20.39 1.07
CA VAL A 921 1.24 -20.81 -0.17
C VAL A 921 0.14 -21.18 -1.15
N ILE A 922 0.29 -20.80 -2.42
CA ILE A 922 -0.62 -21.21 -3.49
C ILE A 922 0.04 -22.30 -4.31
N ARG A 923 -0.71 -23.39 -4.55
CA ARG A 923 -0.24 -24.58 -5.27
C ARG A 923 -1.26 -24.97 -6.33
N LYS A 924 -0.81 -25.70 -7.35
CA LYS A 924 -1.72 -26.39 -8.27
C LYS A 924 -2.09 -27.76 -7.73
N SER A 925 -3.38 -28.02 -7.62
CA SER A 925 -3.92 -29.34 -7.25
C SER A 925 -3.59 -30.38 -8.31
N PRO A 926 -3.74 -31.69 -8.00
CA PRO A 926 -3.62 -32.75 -9.00
C PRO A 926 -4.55 -32.56 -10.22
N ASN A 927 -5.65 -31.83 -10.04
CA ASN A 927 -6.60 -31.47 -11.11
C ASN A 927 -6.21 -30.18 -11.86
N GLY A 928 -5.06 -29.57 -11.52
CA GLY A 928 -4.52 -28.38 -12.16
C GLY A 928 -5.09 -27.05 -11.65
N HIS A 929 -5.95 -27.06 -10.63
CA HIS A 929 -6.58 -25.86 -10.09
C HIS A 929 -5.76 -25.21 -8.98
N GLU A 930 -5.85 -23.89 -8.84
CA GLU A 930 -5.16 -23.17 -7.77
C GLU A 930 -5.83 -23.42 -6.42
N HIS A 931 -5.01 -23.82 -5.46
CA HIS A 931 -5.38 -24.23 -4.12
C HIS A 931 -4.53 -23.47 -3.10
N ILE A 932 -5.18 -22.95 -2.06
CA ILE A 932 -4.50 -22.21 -0.99
C ILE A 932 -4.17 -23.18 0.15
N PHE A 933 -2.93 -23.10 0.63
CA PHE A 933 -2.46 -23.81 1.82
C PHE A 933 -2.09 -22.78 2.88
N ILE A 934 -2.72 -22.84 4.04
CA ILE A 934 -2.33 -22.03 5.19
C ILE A 934 -1.19 -22.75 5.91
N VAL A 935 -0.05 -22.09 6.04
CA VAL A 935 1.14 -22.62 6.69
C VAL A 935 1.02 -22.46 8.20
N ASP A 936 0.91 -21.22 8.68
CA ASP A 936 0.65 -20.89 10.08
C ASP A 936 0.29 -19.40 10.23
N ARG A 937 0.01 -18.94 11.45
CA ARG A 937 -0.10 -17.52 11.76
C ARG A 937 1.28 -16.88 11.91
N ILE A 938 1.51 -15.75 11.25
CA ILE A 938 2.80 -15.04 11.27
C ILE A 938 3.26 -14.70 12.70
N LYS A 939 2.33 -14.37 13.60
CA LYS A 939 2.65 -14.07 15.01
C LYS A 939 2.82 -15.30 15.89
N GLU A 940 2.44 -16.48 15.43
CA GLU A 940 2.57 -17.74 16.16
C GLU A 940 3.81 -18.53 15.73
N LEU A 941 4.36 -18.24 14.55
CA LEU A 941 5.63 -18.78 14.06
C LEU A 941 6.76 -18.62 15.10
N ILE A 942 7.44 -19.73 15.36
CA ILE A 942 8.55 -19.82 16.31
C ILE A 942 9.86 -19.58 15.55
N LYS A 943 10.67 -18.63 16.01
CA LYS A 943 11.91 -18.23 15.34
C LYS A 943 13.13 -18.93 15.95
N VAL A 944 13.49 -20.08 15.40
CA VAL A 944 14.63 -20.89 15.85
C VAL A 944 15.86 -20.57 14.99
N LYS A 945 16.84 -19.84 15.52
CA LYS A 945 18.07 -19.43 14.82
C LYS A 945 17.80 -18.69 13.49
N GLY A 946 16.75 -17.88 13.46
CA GLY A 946 16.31 -17.16 12.25
C GLY A 946 15.47 -17.99 11.27
N LEU A 947 15.31 -19.30 11.50
CA LEU A 947 14.40 -20.15 10.73
C LEU A 947 13.02 -20.13 11.38
N GLN A 948 11.98 -20.07 10.56
CA GLN A 948 10.59 -20.10 11.02
C GLN A 948 10.13 -21.55 11.18
N VAL A 949 9.53 -21.83 12.33
CA VAL A 949 8.93 -23.12 12.67
C VAL A 949 7.46 -22.89 12.95
N ALA A 950 6.60 -23.54 12.17
CA ALA A 950 5.16 -23.52 12.34
C ALA A 950 4.72 -24.43 13.51
N PRO A 951 4.16 -23.90 14.61
CA PRO A 951 3.50 -24.72 15.62
C PRO A 951 2.54 -25.76 15.05
N ALA A 952 1.70 -25.39 14.07
CA ALA A 952 0.67 -26.27 13.53
C ALA A 952 1.26 -27.53 12.88
N GLU A 953 2.42 -27.40 12.22
CA GLU A 953 3.13 -28.53 11.62
C GLU A 953 3.62 -29.53 12.68
N LEU A 954 4.12 -29.00 13.80
CA LEU A 954 4.57 -29.82 14.93
C LEU A 954 3.40 -30.46 15.66
N GLU A 955 2.31 -29.73 15.84
CA GLU A 955 1.08 -30.24 16.45
C GLU A 955 0.51 -31.42 15.66
N ALA A 956 0.41 -31.30 14.34
CA ALA A 956 -0.04 -32.39 13.48
C ALA A 956 0.85 -33.64 13.61
N CYS A 957 2.16 -33.46 13.71
CA CYS A 957 3.12 -34.56 13.89
C CYS A 957 3.02 -35.20 15.28
N ILE A 958 2.79 -34.43 16.34
CA ILE A 958 2.66 -34.98 17.70
C ILE A 958 1.30 -35.65 17.89
N LEU A 959 0.23 -35.10 17.31
CA LEU A 959 -1.12 -35.66 17.35
C LEU A 959 -1.21 -37.07 16.76
N SER A 960 -0.30 -37.43 15.85
CA SER A 960 -0.28 -38.78 15.29
C SER A 960 0.35 -39.83 16.19
N HIS A 961 0.93 -39.41 17.32
CA HIS A 961 1.47 -40.34 18.30
C HIS A 961 0.34 -41.04 19.08
N PRO A 962 0.30 -42.39 19.19
CA PRO A 962 -0.82 -43.12 19.81
C PRO A 962 -1.15 -42.73 21.26
N ALA A 963 -0.15 -42.24 21.99
CA ALA A 963 -0.30 -41.80 23.38
C ALA A 963 -0.87 -40.39 23.54
N VAL A 964 -1.10 -39.65 22.45
CA VAL A 964 -1.50 -38.23 22.47
C VAL A 964 -2.97 -38.10 22.07
N ALA A 965 -3.79 -37.51 22.94
CA ALA A 965 -5.18 -37.14 22.64
C ALA A 965 -5.29 -35.72 22.05
N ASP A 966 -4.45 -34.80 22.52
CA ASP A 966 -4.47 -33.40 22.11
C ASP A 966 -3.09 -32.75 22.35
N VAL A 967 -2.77 -31.68 21.64
CA VAL A 967 -1.48 -30.99 21.78
C VAL A 967 -1.56 -29.51 21.42
N ALA A 968 -0.70 -28.72 22.05
CA ALA A 968 -0.41 -27.36 21.64
C ALA A 968 1.09 -27.05 21.73
N VAL A 969 1.65 -26.44 20.68
CA VAL A 969 3.06 -26.05 20.62
C VAL A 969 3.21 -24.54 20.77
N ILE A 970 4.07 -24.08 21.68
CA ILE A 970 4.35 -22.66 21.87
C ILE A 970 5.83 -22.34 21.63
N GLN A 971 6.13 -21.09 21.30
CA GLN A 971 7.48 -20.56 21.45
C GLN A 971 7.80 -20.38 22.93
N ILE A 972 9.01 -20.80 23.31
CA ILE A 972 9.65 -20.44 24.57
C ILE A 972 11.02 -19.81 24.29
N PRO A 973 11.48 -18.88 25.14
CA PRO A 973 12.78 -18.25 24.96
C PRO A 973 13.92 -19.28 25.12
N ASP A 974 14.94 -19.16 24.27
CA ASP A 974 16.16 -19.97 24.30
C ASP A 974 17.39 -19.08 24.04
N GLU A 975 18.40 -19.15 24.90
CA GLU A 975 19.58 -18.27 24.81
C GLU A 975 20.41 -18.47 23.53
N ALA A 976 20.44 -19.69 22.99
CA ALA A 976 21.26 -20.03 21.83
C ALA A 976 20.49 -19.95 20.51
N ALA A 977 19.19 -20.18 20.54
CA ALA A 977 18.33 -20.20 19.35
C ALA A 977 17.41 -18.99 19.22
N GLY A 978 17.36 -18.10 20.22
CA GLY A 978 16.36 -17.04 20.34
C GLY A 978 15.05 -17.61 20.88
N GLU A 979 14.38 -18.44 20.08
CA GLU A 979 13.20 -19.20 20.47
C GLU A 979 13.39 -20.70 20.20
N ARG A 980 12.61 -21.53 20.90
CA ARG A 980 12.47 -22.96 20.58
C ARG A 980 11.03 -23.45 20.82
N PRO A 981 10.60 -24.53 20.14
CA PRO A 981 9.28 -25.11 20.37
C PRO A 981 9.22 -25.93 21.68
N LYS A 982 8.14 -25.71 22.44
CA LYS A 982 7.70 -26.53 23.58
C LYS A 982 6.29 -27.06 23.31
N ALA A 983 6.05 -28.33 23.60
CA ALA A 983 4.73 -28.95 23.45
C ALA A 983 4.05 -29.14 24.81
N TYR A 984 2.77 -28.79 24.88
CA TYR A 984 1.83 -29.21 25.91
C TYR A 984 0.98 -30.34 25.36
N VAL A 985 0.91 -31.47 26.06
CA VAL A 985 0.30 -32.71 25.57
C VAL A 985 -0.78 -33.18 26.53
N VAL A 986 -1.94 -33.55 25.99
CA VAL A 986 -2.98 -34.29 26.69
C VAL A 986 -2.85 -35.76 26.30
N LEU A 987 -2.75 -36.65 27.29
CA LEU A 987 -2.59 -38.08 27.06
C LEU A 987 -3.91 -38.72 26.63
N SER A 988 -3.83 -39.74 25.77
CA SER A 988 -4.97 -40.60 25.45
C SER A 988 -5.41 -41.41 26.68
N PRO A 989 -6.70 -41.79 26.80
CA PRO A 989 -7.18 -42.60 27.92
C PRO A 989 -6.40 -43.90 28.10
N ASP A 990 -5.98 -44.53 26.99
CA ASP A 990 -5.19 -45.75 26.97
C ASP A 990 -3.74 -45.52 27.47
N ALA A 991 -3.23 -44.30 27.35
CA ALA A 991 -1.90 -43.91 27.81
C ALA A 991 -1.88 -43.36 29.23
N GLN A 992 -3.04 -42.98 29.80
CA GLN A 992 -3.16 -42.51 31.19
C GLN A 992 -2.79 -43.59 32.22
N GLY A 993 -2.80 -44.88 31.84
CA GLY A 993 -2.38 -46.01 32.68
C GLY A 993 -0.92 -46.48 32.51
N ILE A 994 -0.15 -45.91 31.57
CA ILE A 994 1.26 -46.29 31.29
C ILE A 994 2.21 -45.48 32.22
N GLU A 995 1.85 -45.39 33.51
CA GLU A 995 2.40 -44.45 34.49
C GLU A 995 3.83 -44.75 35.00
N ASP A 996 4.48 -45.81 34.55
CA ASP A 996 5.75 -46.22 35.18
C ASP A 996 6.96 -45.33 34.85
N ASN A 997 6.90 -44.49 33.81
CA ASN A 997 7.96 -43.49 33.56
C ASN A 997 7.57 -42.35 32.59
N PRO A 998 7.03 -41.21 33.07
CA PRO A 998 6.67 -40.07 32.22
C PRO A 998 7.85 -39.52 31.41
N LYS A 999 9.10 -39.68 31.88
CA LYS A 999 10.30 -39.23 31.13
C LYS A 999 10.57 -40.10 29.89
N LEU A 1000 10.20 -41.38 29.90
CA LEU A 1000 10.33 -42.24 28.72
C LEU A 1000 9.31 -41.83 27.66
N LEU A 1001 8.05 -41.58 28.06
CA LEU A 1001 7.02 -41.14 27.13
C LEU A 1001 7.33 -39.77 26.52
N MET A 1002 7.83 -38.83 27.31
CA MET A 1002 8.32 -37.54 26.79
C MET A 1002 9.42 -37.73 25.74
N ARG A 1003 10.39 -38.63 25.99
CA ARG A 1003 11.46 -38.94 25.04
C ARG A 1003 10.94 -39.63 23.79
N ASP A 1004 9.92 -40.47 23.92
CA ASP A 1004 9.30 -41.17 22.81
C ASP A 1004 8.59 -40.19 21.86
N ILE A 1005 7.77 -39.29 22.42
CA ILE A 1005 7.12 -38.19 21.68
C ILE A 1005 8.18 -37.29 21.01
N MET A 1006 9.26 -36.94 21.71
CA MET A 1006 10.35 -36.16 21.11
C MET A 1006 10.99 -36.92 19.93
N LYS A 1007 11.28 -38.21 20.08
CA LYS A 1007 11.85 -39.04 19.00
C LYS A 1007 10.91 -39.19 17.81
N HIS A 1008 9.60 -39.26 18.04
CA HIS A 1008 8.59 -39.28 16.98
C HIS A 1008 8.71 -38.04 16.09
N VAL A 1009 8.84 -36.85 16.70
CA VAL A 1009 9.10 -35.61 15.97
C VAL A 1009 10.48 -35.61 15.29
N GLU A 1010 11.53 -36.09 15.98
CA GLU A 1010 12.90 -36.11 15.43
C GLU A 1010 13.03 -37.03 14.20
N LYS A 1011 12.19 -38.06 14.08
CA LYS A 1011 12.15 -38.99 12.94
C LYS A 1011 11.63 -38.32 11.66
N ASP A 1012 10.59 -37.49 11.77
CA ASP A 1012 9.86 -36.97 10.63
C ASP A 1012 10.16 -35.50 10.31
N LYS A 1013 10.76 -34.75 11.25
CA LYS A 1013 10.99 -33.30 11.12
C LYS A 1013 12.46 -32.91 11.11
N ALA A 1014 12.75 -31.81 10.40
CA ALA A 1014 14.09 -31.23 10.32
C ALA A 1014 14.58 -30.74 11.69
N ARG A 1015 15.90 -30.76 11.89
CA ARG A 1015 16.55 -30.51 13.20
C ARG A 1015 16.16 -29.20 13.89
N HIS A 1016 15.92 -28.13 13.13
CA HIS A 1016 15.54 -26.84 13.69
C HIS A 1016 14.08 -26.81 14.21
N LYS A 1017 13.26 -27.81 13.85
CA LYS A 1017 11.87 -27.98 14.31
C LYS A 1017 11.74 -28.91 15.52
N TRP A 1018 12.82 -29.55 15.95
CA TRP A 1018 12.78 -30.52 17.04
C TRP A 1018 12.32 -29.90 18.36
N ILE A 1019 11.45 -30.62 19.06
CA ILE A 1019 10.91 -30.20 20.36
C ILE A 1019 11.83 -30.70 21.47
N LYS A 1020 12.13 -29.82 22.43
CA LYS A 1020 13.05 -30.14 23.54
C LYS A 1020 12.38 -30.16 24.91
N GLU A 1021 11.16 -29.66 25.00
CA GLU A 1021 10.34 -29.70 26.21
C GLU A 1021 8.94 -30.19 25.86
N VAL A 1022 8.47 -31.20 26.60
CA VAL A 1022 7.10 -31.70 26.58
C VAL A 1022 6.54 -31.56 27.99
N GLU A 1023 5.32 -31.07 28.12
CA GLU A 1023 4.64 -30.95 29.41
C GLU A 1023 3.24 -31.56 29.30
N PHE A 1024 2.87 -32.42 30.24
CA PHE A 1024 1.55 -33.05 30.26
C PHE A 1024 0.56 -32.16 31.01
N ILE A 1025 -0.61 -31.93 30.41
CA ILE A 1025 -1.71 -31.17 31.00
C ILE A 1025 -3.04 -31.88 30.78
N ASP A 1026 -4.04 -31.56 31.61
CA ASP A 1026 -5.35 -32.22 31.55
C ASP A 1026 -6.14 -31.87 30.29
N ALA A 1027 -6.03 -30.61 29.82
CA ALA A 1027 -6.74 -30.12 28.64
C ALA A 1027 -6.00 -28.96 27.96
N ILE A 1028 -6.03 -28.92 26.62
CA ILE A 1028 -5.54 -27.76 25.86
C ILE A 1028 -6.58 -26.62 25.94
N PRO A 1029 -6.18 -25.39 26.34
CA PRO A 1029 -7.10 -24.25 26.34
C PRO A 1029 -7.46 -23.86 24.90
N LYS A 1030 -8.74 -24.03 24.53
CA LYS A 1030 -9.27 -23.73 23.20
C LYS A 1030 -10.47 -22.79 23.29
N SER A 1031 -10.68 -21.96 22.26
CA SER A 1031 -11.94 -21.25 22.10
C SER A 1031 -13.07 -22.24 21.77
N PRO A 1032 -14.35 -21.84 21.93
CA PRO A 1032 -15.47 -22.67 21.48
C PRO A 1032 -15.51 -22.92 19.96
N SER A 1033 -14.79 -22.12 19.17
CA SER A 1033 -14.55 -22.39 17.74
C SER A 1033 -13.40 -23.37 17.46
N GLY A 1034 -12.80 -23.98 18.51
CA GLY A 1034 -11.72 -24.96 18.40
C GLY A 1034 -10.32 -24.37 18.28
N LYS A 1035 -10.15 -23.04 18.34
CA LYS A 1035 -8.85 -22.35 18.18
C LYS A 1035 -8.03 -22.44 19.47
N ILE A 1036 -6.77 -22.86 19.38
CA ILE A 1036 -5.85 -22.93 20.53
C ILE A 1036 -5.57 -21.53 21.09
N LEU A 1037 -5.76 -21.35 22.40
CA LEU A 1037 -5.51 -20.11 23.12
C LEU A 1037 -4.07 -20.06 23.65
N ARG A 1038 -3.08 -20.05 22.74
CA ARG A 1038 -1.63 -20.12 23.06
C ARG A 1038 -1.15 -19.10 24.09
N ARG A 1039 -1.84 -17.95 24.21
CA ARG A 1039 -1.56 -16.94 25.22
C ARG A 1039 -1.61 -17.52 26.64
N PHE A 1040 -2.63 -18.31 26.97
CA PHE A 1040 -2.76 -18.90 28.31
C PHE A 1040 -1.59 -19.83 28.62
N LEU A 1041 -1.18 -20.64 27.64
CA LEU A 1041 -0.02 -21.54 27.77
C LEU A 1041 1.31 -20.79 27.90
N ARG A 1042 1.48 -19.67 27.19
CA ARG A 1042 2.66 -18.79 27.32
C ARG A 1042 2.68 -18.05 28.66
N ASP A 1043 1.53 -17.53 29.10
CA ASP A 1043 1.40 -16.84 30.39
C ASP A 1043 1.65 -17.82 31.55
N GLN A 1044 1.19 -19.07 31.42
CA GLN A 1044 1.49 -20.18 32.34
C GLN A 1044 3.00 -20.50 32.33
N ASP A 1045 3.60 -20.77 31.16
CA ASP A 1045 5.04 -21.05 31.06
C ASP A 1045 5.90 -19.93 31.65
N ARG A 1046 5.55 -18.66 31.38
CA ARG A 1046 6.22 -17.48 31.92
C ARG A 1046 6.13 -17.44 33.45
N LYS A 1047 4.96 -17.72 34.03
CA LYS A 1047 4.78 -17.81 35.49
C LYS A 1047 5.59 -18.95 36.09
N ASP A 1048 5.60 -20.11 35.45
CA ASP A 1048 6.29 -21.30 35.95
C ASP A 1048 7.82 -21.15 35.87
N ARG A 1049 8.33 -20.48 34.83
CA ARG A 1049 9.74 -20.10 34.74
C ARG A 1049 10.11 -19.03 35.76
N ALA A 1050 9.24 -18.03 36.00
CA ALA A 1050 9.47 -17.03 37.04
C ALA A 1050 9.55 -17.65 38.45
N LYS A 1051 8.73 -18.69 38.72
CA LYS A 1051 8.79 -19.45 39.98
C LYS A 1051 10.04 -20.31 40.12
N LYS A 1052 10.62 -20.81 39.01
CA LYS A 1052 11.83 -21.66 39.03
C LYS A 1052 13.14 -20.87 39.19
N GLY A 1053 13.10 -19.53 39.18
CA GLY A 1053 14.27 -18.65 39.31
C GLY A 1053 15.17 -18.65 38.05
N PRO A 1054 16.07 -17.67 37.91
CA PRO A 1054 17.08 -17.71 36.86
C PRO A 1054 17.98 -18.93 37.08
N LYS A 1055 18.08 -19.82 36.08
CA LYS A 1055 19.09 -20.86 36.08
C LYS A 1055 20.45 -20.17 35.92
N LEU A 1056 21.27 -20.24 36.96
CA LEU A 1056 22.67 -19.80 36.97
C LEU A 1056 23.51 -20.56 35.95
#